data_AF-A0AAU7VIW4-F1
#
_entry.id   AF-A0AAU7VIW4-F1
#
_cell.length_a   1.000
_cell.length_b   1.000
_cell.length_c   1.000
_cell.angle_alpha   90.00
_cell.angle_beta   90.00
_cell.angle_gamma   90.00
#
_symmetry.space_group_name_H-M   'P 1'
#
loop_
_entity.id
_entity.type
_entity.pdbx_description
1 polymer ?
#
loop_
_entity_poly.entity_id
_entity_poly.type
_entity_poly.pdbx_seq_one_letter_code
_entity_poly.pdbx_strand_id
1 'polypeptide(L)'
;MFGLLKLELKKLYKCKKLIWLLIVVIIASVGIYYQNVSQYYDVRNDVLYKVEEELEISVGYLQSDLITLKREGEYQEHHAKKYDLTQEMLRDLMFWRIALENHWSRALNSGDFDDFLAYEEGFYNSLLKYQELGGGSLEYFQGTEKDMAIEKNAWLIENNIFYEDEKYPNSPHLNLVHISAFLFGIAGVLILVYLFGTGITDEKKEGTWYTLKTQPVPPWKIIVSKYISLFVITVVFLIMVMTVGLIIPAIFSDYSINLNYPQVLKTGESFLIVSTSMYLLRASFLFIFVSLFSFSIAMVLNRLCKNSLTTLACTSAVLLSGYFLTDWISLLQHPINPFSYFYYDTLSRIPSSSDLLYPLVMGGWSMLCVFLAIYLPQKQISLFNTSNFKHPFSKGKTRRFQSSFWSLYVFEWRKIFRKGWLLKAFGLLFILIIFLYSTLSQLSLETEKAYINNLENEISRLENDVIPDMEERLEDQPSLETTIMNLNNRIQKKEEAIEGYYSGNWTPLYDYQIFNLTSKGDAFSHPTQFTIETGVEEVQLMMENDISPIFIPQHKAKNIFQEDNYQWYQNQNRTISSDGLFTFNHYFEEYIYFIPLSTFLFLLGGGFASERGKKPTFNFLKGQPIKTNKLFLGKVLSGISTVVLCCVVFFLVVVLFSTIANQFGDWNYPILRYDSEPVVCQDNYTGTEVFVAGWNRGFHFVNLGRHLVESIGLFFSITLFLISIINLLALAIKSKTGIFTLTLGINAGGYALSQFLGSTAHLSPFIYLNIPKVVSGEFATLMNNPKINLWTGNVLLLTLTAALVIVGYNISVQSNKG
;
A
#
# COMPACT_ATOMS: atom_id res chain seq x y z
N MET A 1 40.57 7.08 -17.83
CA MET A 1 39.37 6.59 -17.10
C MET A 1 38.39 7.74 -16.86
N PHE A 2 38.82 8.85 -16.26
CA PHE A 2 38.01 10.06 -16.04
C PHE A 2 37.22 10.55 -17.26
N GLY A 3 37.83 10.55 -18.46
CA GLY A 3 37.13 10.95 -19.69
C GLY A 3 35.89 10.10 -20.01
N LEU A 4 35.96 8.78 -19.80
CA LEU A 4 34.82 7.87 -19.98
C LEU A 4 33.76 8.10 -18.89
N LEU A 5 34.19 8.26 -17.64
CA LEU A 5 33.27 8.55 -16.53
C LEU A 5 32.50 9.85 -16.78
N LYS A 6 33.18 10.93 -17.19
CA LYS A 6 32.54 12.20 -17.55
C LYS A 6 31.52 12.04 -18.68
N LEU A 7 31.83 11.19 -19.66
CA LEU A 7 30.92 10.89 -20.77
C LEU A 7 29.68 10.13 -20.29
N GLU A 8 29.85 9.11 -19.44
CA GLU A 8 28.73 8.35 -18.87
C GLU A 8 27.84 9.22 -17.96
N LEU A 9 28.42 10.03 -17.07
CA LEU A 9 27.66 10.97 -16.23
C LEU A 9 26.88 11.98 -17.10
N LYS A 10 27.50 12.50 -18.18
CA LYS A 10 26.82 13.40 -19.13
C LYS A 10 25.66 12.72 -19.85
N LYS A 11 25.78 11.43 -20.19
CA LYS A 11 24.67 10.64 -20.76
C LYS A 11 23.52 10.53 -19.77
N LEU A 12 23.81 10.19 -18.52
CA LEU A 12 22.80 10.02 -17.47
C LEU A 12 22.00 11.30 -17.24
N TYR A 13 22.68 12.44 -17.12
CA TYR A 13 22.04 13.75 -17.03
C TYR A 13 21.13 14.05 -18.22
N LYS A 14 21.58 13.77 -19.45
CA LYS A 14 20.79 14.00 -20.68
C LYS A 14 19.60 13.06 -20.86
N CYS A 15 19.59 11.88 -20.24
CA CYS A 15 18.54 10.89 -20.44
C CYS A 15 17.19 11.25 -19.79
N LYS A 16 17.11 12.34 -19.01
CA LYS A 16 15.94 12.73 -18.20
C LYS A 16 15.46 11.66 -17.19
N LYS A 17 16.17 10.53 -17.07
CA LYS A 17 15.87 9.45 -16.11
C LYS A 17 15.95 9.94 -14.66
N LEU A 18 16.84 10.90 -14.37
CA LEU A 18 16.92 11.56 -13.05
C LEU A 18 15.66 12.35 -12.70
N ILE A 19 14.97 12.94 -13.68
CA ILE A 19 13.69 13.63 -13.44
C ILE A 19 12.62 12.61 -13.06
N TRP A 20 12.57 11.47 -13.76
CA TRP A 20 11.66 10.38 -13.41
C TRP A 20 11.97 9.81 -12.02
N LEU A 21 13.25 9.66 -11.68
CA LEU A 21 13.67 9.23 -10.34
C LEU A 21 13.16 10.21 -9.28
N LEU A 22 13.36 11.51 -9.48
CA LEU A 22 12.86 12.56 -8.57
C LEU A 22 11.33 12.51 -8.42
N ILE A 23 10.59 12.35 -9.52
CA ILE A 23 9.12 12.23 -9.48
C ILE A 23 8.69 11.00 -8.68
N VAL A 24 9.35 9.85 -8.87
CA VAL A 24 9.05 8.63 -8.11
C VAL A 24 9.32 8.83 -6.61
N VAL A 25 10.44 9.46 -6.27
CA VAL A 25 10.77 9.79 -4.87
C VAL A 25 9.71 10.72 -4.27
N ILE A 26 9.31 11.79 -4.98
CA ILE A 26 8.26 12.71 -4.52
C ILE A 26 6.94 11.96 -4.30
N ILE A 27 6.50 11.13 -5.27
CA ILE A 27 5.25 10.38 -5.14
C ILE A 27 5.30 9.42 -3.95
N ALA A 28 6.41 8.69 -3.78
CA ALA A 28 6.58 7.78 -2.65
C ALA A 28 6.58 8.53 -1.31
N SER A 29 7.31 9.65 -1.22
CA SER A 29 7.36 10.46 -0.01
C SER A 29 6.02 11.12 0.34
N VAL A 30 5.29 11.63 -0.66
CA VAL A 30 3.92 12.16 -0.45
C VAL A 30 2.97 11.03 -0.04
N GLY A 31 3.07 9.86 -0.67
CA GLY A 31 2.23 8.70 -0.35
C GLY A 31 2.42 8.21 1.09
N ILE A 32 3.68 8.03 1.51
CA ILE A 32 4.01 7.62 2.89
C ILE A 32 3.61 8.70 3.89
N TYR A 33 3.89 9.97 3.60
CA TYR A 33 3.46 11.06 4.48
C TYR A 33 1.94 11.13 4.61
N TYR A 34 1.20 11.03 3.50
CA TYR A 34 -0.26 11.01 3.52
C TYR A 34 -0.79 9.80 4.30
N GLN A 35 -0.20 8.62 4.12
CA GLN A 35 -0.52 7.43 4.89
C GLN A 35 -0.33 7.69 6.39
N ASN A 36 0.84 8.18 6.80
CA ASN A 36 1.13 8.50 8.20
C ASN A 36 0.11 9.50 8.76
N VAL A 37 -0.14 10.61 8.05
CA VAL A 37 -1.13 11.62 8.48
C VAL A 37 -2.54 11.03 8.60
N SER A 38 -2.92 10.14 7.68
CA SER A 38 -4.24 9.49 7.71
C SER A 38 -4.38 8.51 8.88
N GLN A 39 -3.31 7.81 9.23
CA GLN A 39 -3.29 6.81 10.32
C GLN A 39 -2.93 7.42 11.68
N TYR A 40 -2.44 8.67 11.70
CA TYR A 40 -2.09 9.38 12.93
C TYR A 40 -3.28 9.53 13.88
N TYR A 41 -4.47 9.79 13.35
CA TYR A 41 -5.70 9.83 14.15
C TYR A 41 -6.11 8.46 14.67
N ASP A 42 -5.72 7.40 13.99
CA ASP A 42 -6.08 6.04 14.39
C ASP A 42 -5.28 5.64 15.63
N VAL A 43 -3.97 5.91 15.63
CA VAL A 43 -3.10 5.63 16.78
C VAL A 43 -3.36 6.55 17.96
N ARG A 44 -3.88 7.76 17.70
CA ARG A 44 -4.39 8.62 18.78
C ARG A 44 -5.34 7.85 19.70
N ASN A 45 -6.33 7.20 19.09
CA ASN A 45 -7.31 6.47 19.86
C ASN A 45 -6.71 5.20 20.46
N ASP A 46 -5.82 4.50 19.75
CA ASP A 46 -5.16 3.30 20.28
C ASP A 46 -4.28 3.62 21.51
N VAL A 47 -3.54 4.74 21.51
CA VAL A 47 -2.70 5.16 22.65
C VAL A 47 -3.56 5.60 23.83
N LEU A 48 -4.65 6.35 23.59
CA LEU A 48 -5.59 6.68 24.67
C LEU A 48 -6.21 5.43 25.26
N TYR A 49 -6.68 4.53 24.40
CA TYR A 49 -7.28 3.26 24.78
C TYR A 49 -6.30 2.44 25.61
N LYS A 50 -5.03 2.37 25.21
CA LYS A 50 -3.99 1.68 25.99
C LYS A 50 -3.79 2.31 27.37
N VAL A 51 -3.72 3.64 27.46
CA VAL A 51 -3.55 4.32 28.76
C VAL A 51 -4.79 4.17 29.64
N GLU A 52 -5.98 4.38 29.07
CA GLU A 52 -7.28 4.39 29.77
C GLU A 52 -7.77 2.98 30.11
N GLU A 53 -7.76 2.07 29.15
CA GLU A 53 -8.38 0.75 29.34
C GLU A 53 -7.39 -0.30 29.86
N GLU A 54 -6.13 -0.27 29.45
CA GLU A 54 -5.19 -1.31 29.88
C GLU A 54 -4.48 -0.91 31.18
N LEU A 55 -3.84 0.27 31.21
CA LEU A 55 -3.02 0.68 32.35
C LEU A 55 -3.86 1.13 33.56
N GLU A 56 -4.83 2.02 33.35
CA GLU A 56 -5.67 2.53 34.46
C GLU A 56 -6.46 1.39 35.13
N ILE A 57 -7.04 0.48 34.34
CA ILE A 57 -7.74 -0.70 34.89
C ILE A 57 -6.76 -1.61 35.63
N SER A 58 -5.60 -1.92 35.07
CA SER A 58 -4.63 -2.80 35.73
C SER A 58 -4.15 -2.23 37.07
N VAL A 59 -3.87 -0.93 37.13
CA VAL A 59 -3.49 -0.26 38.39
C VAL A 59 -4.69 -0.16 39.33
N GLY A 60 -5.89 0.04 38.80
CA GLY A 60 -7.15 0.00 39.54
C GLY A 60 -7.37 -1.34 40.24
N TYR A 61 -7.09 -2.46 39.58
CA TYR A 61 -7.14 -3.80 40.18
C TYR A 61 -6.12 -3.95 41.31
N LEU A 62 -4.85 -3.59 41.07
CA LEU A 62 -3.81 -3.62 42.12
C LEU A 62 -4.21 -2.80 43.35
N GLN A 63 -4.88 -1.67 43.14
CA GLN A 63 -5.40 -0.83 44.21
C GLN A 63 -6.59 -1.49 44.92
N SER A 64 -7.52 -2.08 44.18
CA SER A 64 -8.68 -2.80 44.71
C SER A 64 -8.23 -3.95 45.61
N ASP A 65 -7.27 -4.76 45.18
CA ASP A 65 -6.71 -5.87 45.95
C ASP A 65 -6.14 -5.40 47.30
N LEU A 66 -5.40 -4.27 47.29
CA LEU A 66 -4.86 -3.68 48.51
C LEU A 66 -5.96 -3.15 49.45
N ILE A 67 -7.08 -2.66 48.91
CA ILE A 67 -8.25 -2.25 49.69
C ILE A 67 -8.95 -3.47 50.29
N THR A 68 -9.06 -4.58 49.56
CA THR A 68 -9.64 -5.83 50.04
C THR A 68 -8.83 -6.39 51.21
N LEU A 69 -7.51 -6.49 51.08
CA LEU A 69 -6.61 -6.87 52.18
C LEU A 69 -6.75 -5.98 53.43
N LYS A 70 -7.07 -4.69 53.22
CA LYS A 70 -7.37 -3.73 54.30
C LYS A 70 -8.67 -4.02 55.01
N ARG A 71 -9.71 -4.45 54.29
CA ARG A 71 -11.01 -4.81 54.85
C ARG A 71 -10.94 -6.11 55.65
N GLU A 72 -10.15 -7.06 55.17
CA GLU A 72 -9.98 -8.39 55.78
C GLU A 72 -9.06 -8.38 57.03
N GLY A 73 -8.33 -7.29 57.25
CA GLY A 73 -7.41 -7.16 58.38
C GLY A 73 -6.02 -7.77 58.15
N GLU A 74 -5.72 -8.22 56.92
CA GLU A 74 -4.41 -8.74 56.51
C GLU A 74 -3.42 -7.64 56.10
N TYR A 75 -3.79 -6.37 56.30
CA TYR A 75 -3.05 -5.21 55.84
C TYR A 75 -1.84 -4.88 56.72
N GLN A 76 -0.65 -5.10 56.16
CA GLN A 76 0.62 -4.79 56.81
C GLN A 76 1.14 -3.39 56.41
N GLU A 77 2.13 -2.88 57.15
CA GLU A 77 2.72 -1.55 56.90
C GLU A 77 3.27 -1.41 55.46
N HIS A 78 3.81 -2.49 54.89
CA HIS A 78 4.32 -2.46 53.53
C HIS A 78 3.20 -2.39 52.47
N HIS A 79 1.98 -2.84 52.79
CA HIS A 79 0.79 -2.66 51.93
C HIS A 79 0.38 -1.18 51.87
N ALA A 80 0.57 -0.40 52.95
CA ALA A 80 0.34 1.04 52.93
C ALA A 80 1.20 1.77 51.90
N LYS A 81 2.50 1.45 51.86
CA LYS A 81 3.42 2.03 50.88
C LYS A 81 3.06 1.62 49.44
N LYS A 82 2.68 0.36 49.24
CA LYS A 82 2.19 -0.13 47.93
C LYS A 82 0.93 0.62 47.49
N TYR A 83 -0.02 0.83 48.40
CA TYR A 83 -1.26 1.57 48.12
C TYR A 83 -0.97 3.02 47.73
N ASP A 84 -0.11 3.70 48.47
CA ASP A 84 0.30 5.08 48.16
C ASP A 84 0.94 5.17 46.76
N LEU A 85 1.78 4.19 46.39
CA LEU A 85 2.36 4.12 45.05
C LEU A 85 1.31 3.87 43.96
N THR A 86 0.29 3.03 44.20
CA THR A 86 -0.81 2.86 43.22
C THR A 86 -1.61 4.15 43.03
N GLN A 87 -1.79 4.95 44.10
CA GLN A 87 -2.44 6.27 44.02
C GLN A 87 -1.58 7.25 43.21
N GLU A 88 -0.26 7.24 43.40
CA GLU A 88 0.66 8.01 42.57
C GLU A 88 0.60 7.59 41.10
N MET A 89 0.58 6.27 40.83
CA MET A 89 0.46 5.74 39.47
C MET A 89 -0.85 6.16 38.80
N LEU A 90 -2.01 6.04 39.47
CA LEU A 90 -3.30 6.48 38.91
C LEU A 90 -3.34 7.99 38.68
N ARG A 91 -2.79 8.76 39.62
CA ARG A 91 -2.67 10.22 39.46
C ARG A 91 -1.83 10.55 38.23
N ASP A 92 -0.67 9.92 38.09
CA ASP A 92 0.25 10.16 36.98
C ASP A 92 -0.36 9.68 35.66
N LEU A 93 -1.10 8.55 35.63
CA LEU A 93 -1.87 8.10 34.46
C LEU A 93 -2.98 9.08 34.07
N MET A 94 -3.74 9.60 35.04
CA MET A 94 -4.79 10.59 34.79
C MET A 94 -4.19 11.87 34.19
N PHE A 95 -3.10 12.37 34.76
CA PHE A 95 -2.43 13.55 34.22
C PHE A 95 -1.73 13.27 32.90
N TRP A 96 -1.19 12.07 32.71
CA TRP A 96 -0.63 11.63 31.45
C TRP A 96 -1.71 11.63 30.38
N ARG A 97 -2.87 11.01 30.60
CA ARG A 97 -4.04 11.06 29.72
C ARG A 97 -4.46 12.49 29.40
N ILE A 98 -4.63 13.33 30.42
CA ILE A 98 -5.02 14.74 30.23
C ILE A 98 -3.96 15.47 29.38
N ALA A 99 -2.68 15.25 29.65
CA ALA A 99 -1.59 15.83 28.87
C ALA A 99 -1.60 15.31 27.44
N LEU A 100 -1.98 14.06 27.21
CA LEU A 100 -2.03 13.38 25.92
C LEU A 100 -3.22 13.88 25.07
N GLU A 101 -4.40 14.00 25.67
CA GLU A 101 -5.58 14.65 25.08
C GLU A 101 -5.32 16.12 24.75
N ASN A 102 -4.75 16.85 25.71
CA ASN A 102 -4.36 18.25 25.52
C ASN A 102 -3.30 18.37 24.44
N HIS A 103 -2.28 17.51 24.44
CA HIS A 103 -1.20 17.49 23.46
C HIS A 103 -1.76 17.41 22.05
N TRP A 104 -2.69 16.51 21.76
CA TRP A 104 -3.24 16.46 20.40
C TRP A 104 -4.17 17.62 20.05
N SER A 105 -4.84 18.21 21.03
CA SER A 105 -5.61 19.44 20.81
C SER A 105 -4.71 20.68 20.63
N ARG A 106 -3.53 20.70 21.26
CA ARG A 106 -2.59 21.83 21.37
C ARG A 106 -1.31 21.67 20.55
N ALA A 107 -1.08 20.54 19.90
CA ALA A 107 0.04 20.31 18.95
C ALA A 107 0.04 21.36 17.83
N LEU A 108 -1.05 22.10 17.66
CA LEU A 108 -1.16 23.27 16.81
C LEU A 108 -0.56 24.56 17.40
N ASN A 109 -0.27 24.71 18.70
CA ASN A 109 0.09 26.03 19.26
C ASN A 109 1.00 26.22 20.49
N SER A 110 1.30 25.30 21.44
CA SER A 110 2.07 25.76 22.63
C SER A 110 2.65 24.71 23.59
N GLY A 111 3.99 24.61 23.62
CA GLY A 111 4.85 24.76 24.82
C GLY A 111 4.78 23.81 26.04
N ASP A 112 3.69 23.12 26.31
CA ASP A 112 3.47 22.39 27.59
C ASP A 112 3.90 20.91 27.53
N PHE A 113 5.04 20.61 26.89
CA PHE A 113 5.46 19.23 26.62
C PHE A 113 6.21 18.56 27.78
N ASP A 114 6.89 19.36 28.62
CA ASP A 114 7.62 18.84 29.78
C ASP A 114 6.71 18.05 30.71
N ASP A 115 5.43 18.45 30.79
CA ASP A 115 4.42 17.82 31.62
C ASP A 115 4.11 16.38 31.16
N PHE A 116 3.98 16.12 29.85
CA PHE A 116 3.66 14.78 29.33
C PHE A 116 4.73 13.74 29.70
N LEU A 117 5.99 14.05 29.40
CA LEU A 117 7.11 13.15 29.68
C LEU A 117 7.32 13.00 31.18
N ALA A 118 7.10 14.06 31.96
CA ALA A 118 7.21 14.01 33.42
C ALA A 118 6.15 13.08 34.05
N TYR A 119 4.90 13.08 33.56
CA TYR A 119 3.87 12.17 34.08
C TYR A 119 4.13 10.71 33.69
N GLU A 120 4.58 10.46 32.45
CA GLU A 120 4.94 9.11 32.03
C GLU A 120 6.16 8.58 32.83
N GLU A 121 7.20 9.40 33.02
CA GLU A 121 8.34 9.06 33.85
C GLU A 121 7.93 8.84 35.32
N GLY A 122 7.05 9.70 35.85
CA GLY A 122 6.47 9.56 37.19
C GLY A 122 5.79 8.21 37.39
N PHE A 123 4.94 7.83 36.43
CA PHE A 123 4.29 6.52 36.41
C PHE A 123 5.30 5.37 36.44
N TYR A 124 6.31 5.38 35.56
CA TYR A 124 7.31 4.31 35.53
C TYR A 124 8.15 4.23 36.81
N ASN A 125 8.50 5.38 37.40
CA ASN A 125 9.22 5.45 38.65
C ASN A 125 8.40 4.89 39.83
N SER A 126 7.10 5.19 39.87
CA SER A 126 6.21 4.63 40.88
C SER A 126 5.99 3.13 40.69
N LEU A 127 5.90 2.66 39.44
CA LEU A 127 5.85 1.24 39.10
C LEU A 127 7.14 0.50 39.52
N LEU A 128 8.32 1.08 39.31
CA LEU A 128 9.59 0.52 39.77
C LEU A 128 9.62 0.35 41.28
N LYS A 129 9.30 1.41 42.03
CA LYS A 129 9.24 1.35 43.50
C LYS A 129 8.21 0.33 44.00
N TYR A 130 7.08 0.20 43.31
CA TYR A 130 6.05 -0.78 43.64
C TYR A 130 6.59 -2.21 43.52
N GLN A 131 7.29 -2.51 42.41
CA GLN A 131 7.94 -3.80 42.19
C GLN A 131 9.06 -4.09 43.19
N GLU A 132 9.88 -3.09 43.54
CA GLU A 132 10.95 -3.21 44.55
C GLU A 132 10.41 -3.58 45.94
N LEU A 133 9.19 -3.14 46.28
CA LEU A 133 8.48 -3.55 47.50
C LEU A 133 7.85 -4.95 47.41
N GLY A 134 8.19 -5.73 46.38
CA GLY A 134 7.61 -7.04 46.11
C GLY A 134 6.16 -6.95 45.64
N GLY A 135 5.78 -5.87 44.98
CA GLY A 135 4.55 -5.81 44.19
C GLY A 135 4.69 -6.65 42.92
N GLY A 136 3.58 -7.22 42.43
CA GLY A 136 3.58 -7.94 41.15
C GLY A 136 4.00 -7.04 39.98
N SER A 137 4.47 -7.63 38.88
CA SER A 137 4.62 -6.90 37.62
C SER A 137 3.25 -6.72 36.97
N LEU A 138 2.98 -5.54 36.42
CA LEU A 138 1.90 -5.39 35.45
C LEU A 138 2.19 -6.33 34.28
N GLU A 139 1.22 -7.16 33.87
CA GLU A 139 1.36 -8.11 32.75
C GLU A 139 1.86 -7.43 31.48
N TYR A 140 1.44 -6.18 31.29
CA TYR A 140 1.75 -5.38 30.12
C TYR A 140 3.20 -4.88 30.05
N PHE A 141 3.88 -4.73 31.20
CA PHE A 141 5.24 -4.19 31.29
C PHE A 141 6.24 -5.23 31.80
N GLN A 142 6.16 -6.44 31.25
CA GLN A 142 7.15 -7.48 31.53
C GLN A 142 8.37 -7.34 30.60
N GLY A 143 9.55 -7.52 31.17
CA GLY A 143 10.81 -7.54 30.42
C GLY A 143 11.31 -6.16 29.99
N THR A 144 11.92 -6.09 28.82
CA THR A 144 12.80 -4.97 28.41
C THR A 144 12.06 -3.80 27.77
N GLU A 145 10.75 -3.90 27.57
CA GLU A 145 9.93 -2.82 27.03
C GLU A 145 9.80 -1.65 28.02
N LYS A 146 9.71 -1.96 29.31
CA LYS A 146 9.70 -0.96 30.37
C LYS A 146 11.01 -0.18 30.43
N ASP A 147 12.14 -0.88 30.49
CA ASP A 147 13.46 -0.27 30.56
C ASP A 147 13.73 0.61 29.34
N MET A 148 13.26 0.17 28.17
CA MET A 148 13.32 0.92 26.93
C MET A 148 12.50 2.20 26.95
N ALA A 149 11.27 2.17 27.48
CA ALA A 149 10.44 3.36 27.63
C ALA A 149 11.10 4.37 28.58
N ILE A 150 11.65 3.90 29.71
CA ILE A 150 12.36 4.73 30.69
C ILE A 150 13.60 5.39 30.06
N GLU A 151 14.49 4.60 29.43
CA GLU A 151 15.70 5.15 28.81
C GLU A 151 15.38 6.11 27.66
N LYS A 152 14.33 5.82 26.89
CA LYS A 152 13.87 6.70 25.81
C LYS A 152 13.33 8.02 26.36
N ASN A 153 12.54 7.99 27.43
CA ASN A 153 12.04 9.20 28.07
C ASN A 153 13.17 10.04 28.67
N ALA A 154 14.12 9.39 29.34
CA ALA A 154 15.32 10.06 29.83
C ALA A 154 16.09 10.75 28.68
N TRP A 155 16.25 10.08 27.53
CA TRP A 155 16.88 10.68 26.35
C TRP A 155 16.11 11.90 25.82
N LEU A 156 14.79 11.80 25.72
CA LEU A 156 13.93 12.90 25.25
C LEU A 156 14.04 14.12 26.17
N ILE A 157 14.01 13.91 27.49
CA ILE A 157 14.15 14.95 28.51
C ILE A 157 15.55 15.58 28.47
N GLU A 158 16.61 14.77 28.45
CA GLU A 158 18.01 15.24 28.42
C GLU A 158 18.29 16.12 27.19
N ASN A 159 17.70 15.76 26.04
CA ASN A 159 17.92 16.46 24.79
C ASN A 159 16.85 17.51 24.47
N ASN A 160 15.88 17.73 25.38
CA ASN A 160 14.73 18.63 25.19
C ASN A 160 14.01 18.38 23.83
N ILE A 161 13.67 17.11 23.58
CA ILE A 161 13.03 16.64 22.36
C ILE A 161 11.58 16.28 22.67
N PHE A 162 10.66 16.77 21.85
CA PHE A 162 9.25 16.44 21.96
C PHE A 162 9.01 14.97 21.65
N TYR A 163 8.14 14.31 22.43
CA TYR A 163 7.67 12.98 22.09
C TYR A 163 6.86 13.02 20.79
N GLU A 164 7.12 12.05 19.92
CA GLU A 164 6.38 11.88 18.68
C GLU A 164 6.03 10.40 18.50
N ASP A 165 4.88 10.15 17.87
CA ASP A 165 4.52 8.79 17.50
C ASP A 165 5.44 8.27 16.38
N GLU A 166 6.21 7.24 16.68
CA GLU A 166 7.10 6.57 15.74
C GLU A 166 6.36 5.67 14.76
N LYS A 167 5.13 5.24 15.07
CA LYS A 167 4.38 4.32 14.21
C LYS A 167 3.80 5.04 13.00
N TYR A 168 3.29 6.26 13.17
CA TYR A 168 2.80 7.10 12.06
C TYR A 168 3.30 8.54 12.19
N PRO A 169 4.60 8.76 11.97
CA PRO A 169 5.20 10.05 12.22
C PRO A 169 4.79 11.10 11.20
N ASN A 170 4.42 12.27 11.71
CA ASN A 170 4.16 13.47 10.92
C ASN A 170 5.40 14.38 10.82
N SER A 171 6.40 14.20 11.68
CA SER A 171 7.58 15.05 11.69
C SER A 171 8.53 14.73 10.53
N PRO A 172 9.33 15.72 10.08
CA PRO A 172 10.26 15.52 8.96
C PRO A 172 11.28 14.41 9.18
N HIS A 173 11.81 14.26 10.39
CA HIS A 173 12.94 13.39 10.68
C HIS A 173 12.49 11.92 10.85
N LEU A 174 11.37 11.67 11.54
CA LEU A 174 10.79 10.33 11.65
C LEU A 174 10.12 9.88 10.34
N ASN A 175 9.42 10.78 9.64
CA ASN A 175 8.90 10.44 8.31
C ASN A 175 10.03 10.12 7.31
N LEU A 176 11.19 10.77 7.45
CA LEU A 176 12.39 10.39 6.70
C LEU A 176 12.87 8.97 7.06
N VAL A 177 12.79 8.54 8.31
CA VAL A 177 13.06 7.14 8.70
C VAL A 177 12.12 6.20 7.95
N HIS A 178 10.81 6.48 7.91
CA HIS A 178 9.82 5.66 7.20
C HIS A 178 10.06 5.60 5.68
N ILE A 179 10.31 6.76 5.08
CA ILE A 179 10.65 6.84 3.65
C ILE A 179 11.95 6.09 3.37
N SER A 180 12.95 6.20 4.25
CA SER A 180 14.21 5.48 4.11
C SER A 180 14.02 3.97 4.28
N ALA A 181 13.13 3.52 5.16
CA ALA A 181 12.78 2.11 5.32
C ALA A 181 12.28 1.51 4.01
N PHE A 182 11.40 2.23 3.33
CA PHE A 182 10.85 1.82 2.05
C PHE A 182 11.86 1.96 0.90
N LEU A 183 12.44 3.17 0.72
CA LEU A 183 13.27 3.50 -0.44
C LEU A 183 14.73 3.06 -0.31
N PHE A 184 15.23 2.75 0.89
CA PHE A 184 16.54 2.10 1.08
C PHE A 184 16.41 0.57 1.19
N GLY A 185 15.20 0.03 1.00
CA GLY A 185 14.97 -1.41 0.87
C GLY A 185 15.04 -1.91 -0.58
N ILE A 186 14.49 -3.11 -0.80
CA ILE A 186 14.39 -3.75 -2.12
C ILE A 186 13.65 -2.87 -3.15
N ALA A 187 12.65 -2.08 -2.73
CA ALA A 187 11.88 -1.21 -3.61
C ALA A 187 12.78 -0.17 -4.30
N GLY A 188 13.62 0.54 -3.53
CA GLY A 188 14.55 1.52 -4.09
C GLY A 188 15.59 0.90 -5.01
N VAL A 189 16.11 -0.28 -4.65
CA VAL A 189 17.04 -1.04 -5.50
C VAL A 189 16.37 -1.40 -6.83
N LEU A 190 15.14 -1.91 -6.81
CA LEU A 190 14.41 -2.25 -8.02
C LEU A 190 14.14 -1.03 -8.89
N ILE A 191 13.79 0.12 -8.30
CA ILE A 191 13.64 1.40 -9.02
C ILE A 191 14.95 1.79 -9.70
N LEU A 192 16.07 1.72 -8.97
CA LEU A 192 17.40 2.05 -9.48
C LEU A 192 17.85 1.11 -10.61
N VAL A 193 17.68 -0.21 -10.43
CA VAL A 193 17.96 -1.22 -11.45
C VAL A 193 17.06 -1.03 -12.67
N TYR A 194 15.77 -0.76 -12.48
CA TYR A 194 14.82 -0.53 -13.57
C TYR A 194 15.20 0.68 -14.42
N LEU A 195 15.55 1.80 -13.79
CA LEU A 195 15.90 3.03 -14.49
C LEU A 195 17.31 2.98 -15.11
N PHE A 196 18.31 2.46 -14.38
CA PHE A 196 19.72 2.61 -14.75
C PHE A 196 20.45 1.29 -15.03
N GLY A 197 19.92 0.16 -14.57
CA GLY A 197 20.53 -1.16 -14.74
C GLY A 197 20.64 -1.64 -16.19
N THR A 198 19.93 -1.04 -17.14
CA THR A 198 19.95 -1.45 -18.57
C THR A 198 21.01 -0.78 -19.42
N GLY A 199 21.88 0.07 -18.84
CA GLY A 199 22.77 0.95 -19.60
C GLY A 199 23.59 0.23 -20.69
N ILE A 200 24.10 -0.97 -20.42
CA ILE A 200 24.88 -1.76 -21.41
C ILE A 200 23.96 -2.31 -22.52
N THR A 201 22.81 -2.87 -22.17
CA THR A 201 21.87 -3.39 -23.19
C THR A 201 21.22 -2.31 -24.05
N ASP A 202 21.00 -1.12 -23.49
CA ASP A 202 20.47 0.00 -24.27
C ASP A 202 21.51 0.45 -25.32
N GLU A 203 22.80 0.49 -24.99
CA GLU A 203 23.86 0.77 -25.96
C GLU A 203 24.01 -0.31 -27.03
N LYS A 204 23.83 -1.60 -26.66
CA LYS A 204 23.78 -2.69 -27.65
C LYS A 204 22.61 -2.51 -28.62
N LYS A 205 21.45 -2.12 -28.10
CA LYS A 205 20.23 -1.90 -28.89
C LYS A 205 20.35 -0.68 -29.81
N GLU A 206 21.00 0.37 -29.35
CA GLU A 206 21.26 1.59 -30.14
C GLU A 206 22.44 1.44 -31.11
N GLY A 207 23.24 0.38 -30.97
CA GLY A 207 24.43 0.13 -31.78
C GLY A 207 25.66 0.94 -31.35
N THR A 208 25.52 1.84 -30.38
CA THR A 208 26.63 2.66 -29.83
C THR A 208 27.69 1.80 -29.16
N TRP A 209 27.33 0.61 -28.68
CA TRP A 209 28.26 -0.38 -28.14
C TRP A 209 29.34 -0.79 -29.15
N TYR A 210 29.00 -0.90 -30.43
CA TYR A 210 29.99 -1.25 -31.47
C TYR A 210 30.99 -0.11 -31.69
N THR A 211 30.52 1.14 -31.63
CA THR A 211 31.40 2.32 -31.71
C THR A 211 32.36 2.40 -30.52
N LEU A 212 31.91 2.04 -29.32
CA LEU A 212 32.79 1.97 -28.16
C LEU A 212 33.86 0.86 -28.31
N LYS A 213 33.50 -0.26 -28.94
CA LYS A 213 34.46 -1.35 -29.23
C LYS A 213 35.51 -0.98 -30.29
N THR A 214 35.23 -0.05 -31.19
CA THR A 214 36.21 0.40 -32.19
C THR A 214 37.22 1.40 -31.62
N GLN A 215 36.95 1.98 -30.46
CA GLN A 215 37.90 2.88 -29.80
C GLN A 215 39.02 2.08 -29.12
N PRO A 216 40.25 2.63 -29.00
CA PRO A 216 41.38 1.99 -28.33
C PRO A 216 41.21 2.01 -26.79
N VAL A 217 40.05 1.58 -26.31
CA VAL A 217 39.67 1.52 -24.90
C VAL A 217 39.43 0.07 -24.54
N PRO A 218 40.17 -0.50 -23.58
CA PRO A 218 39.95 -1.88 -23.17
C PRO A 218 38.56 -2.05 -22.54
N PRO A 219 37.89 -3.20 -22.77
CA PRO A 219 36.49 -3.41 -22.40
C PRO A 219 36.22 -3.31 -20.89
N TRP A 220 37.20 -3.68 -20.06
CA TRP A 220 37.08 -3.55 -18.61
C TRP A 220 36.94 -2.09 -18.17
N LYS A 221 37.63 -1.14 -18.81
CA LYS A 221 37.52 0.30 -18.49
C LYS A 221 36.11 0.82 -18.77
N ILE A 222 35.44 0.28 -19.79
CA ILE A 222 34.06 0.63 -20.12
C ILE A 222 33.12 0.13 -19.01
N ILE A 223 33.23 -1.15 -18.62
CA ILE A 223 32.40 -1.72 -17.54
C ILE A 223 32.62 -0.97 -16.22
N VAL A 224 33.88 -0.80 -15.80
CA VAL A 224 34.21 -0.12 -14.54
C VAL A 224 33.72 1.34 -14.56
N SER A 225 33.89 2.06 -15.68
CA SER A 225 33.37 3.43 -15.80
C SER A 225 31.85 3.53 -15.63
N LYS A 226 31.10 2.52 -16.11
CA LYS A 226 29.66 2.42 -15.90
C LYS A 226 29.30 2.03 -14.47
N TYR A 227 30.09 1.15 -13.86
CA TYR A 227 29.86 0.75 -12.47
C TYR A 227 30.06 1.94 -11.52
N ILE A 228 31.11 2.74 -11.74
CA ILE A 228 31.34 3.98 -11.00
C ILE A 228 30.23 5.02 -11.28
N SER A 229 29.70 5.10 -12.51
CA SER A 229 28.58 6.03 -12.76
C SER A 229 27.29 5.60 -12.05
N LEU A 230 27.04 4.30 -11.91
CA LEU A 230 25.93 3.76 -11.10
C LEU A 230 26.12 4.02 -9.60
N PHE A 231 27.35 3.93 -9.09
CA PHE A 231 27.67 4.39 -7.72
C PHE A 231 27.28 5.85 -7.50
N VAL A 232 27.69 6.75 -8.39
CA VAL A 232 27.34 8.17 -8.32
C VAL A 232 25.82 8.38 -8.36
N ILE A 233 25.09 7.65 -9.20
CA ILE A 233 23.62 7.72 -9.22
C ILE A 233 23.02 7.28 -7.88
N THR A 234 23.57 6.25 -7.25
CA THR A 234 23.10 5.77 -5.94
C THR A 234 23.25 6.86 -4.88
N VAL A 235 24.40 7.55 -4.85
CA VAL A 235 24.62 8.70 -3.96
C VAL A 235 23.64 9.84 -4.25
N VAL A 236 23.41 10.16 -5.53
CA VAL A 236 22.42 11.19 -5.93
C VAL A 236 21.00 10.79 -5.49
N PHE A 237 20.64 9.51 -5.60
CA PHE A 237 19.36 8.99 -5.14
C PHE A 237 19.20 9.14 -3.62
N LEU A 238 20.22 8.77 -2.84
CA LEU A 238 20.20 8.99 -1.38
C LEU A 238 19.96 10.46 -1.03
N ILE A 239 20.70 11.38 -1.66
CA ILE A 239 20.52 12.82 -1.44
C ILE A 239 19.10 13.26 -1.81
N MET A 240 18.54 12.76 -2.91
CA MET A 240 17.17 13.07 -3.31
C MET A 240 16.16 12.58 -2.26
N VAL A 241 16.29 11.34 -1.78
CA VAL A 241 15.40 10.78 -0.75
C VAL A 241 15.50 11.56 0.55
N MET A 242 16.71 11.86 1.04
CA MET A 242 16.91 12.66 2.24
C MET A 242 16.30 14.06 2.10
N THR A 243 16.53 14.72 0.96
CA THR A 243 16.05 16.08 0.73
C THR A 243 14.53 16.14 0.60
N VAL A 244 13.93 15.25 -0.21
CA VAL A 244 12.48 15.22 -0.44
C VAL A 244 11.74 14.74 0.80
N GLY A 245 12.28 13.75 1.50
CA GLY A 245 11.70 13.20 2.74
C GLY A 245 11.67 14.20 3.89
N LEU A 246 12.62 15.14 3.95
CA LEU A 246 12.58 16.27 4.89
C LEU A 246 11.66 17.40 4.42
N ILE A 247 11.72 17.76 3.14
CA ILE A 247 10.98 18.93 2.61
C ILE A 247 9.46 18.72 2.65
N ILE A 248 8.95 17.54 2.29
CA ILE A 248 7.49 17.33 2.21
C ILE A 248 6.82 17.53 3.57
N PRO A 249 7.19 16.80 4.64
CA PRO A 249 6.59 17.03 5.95
C PRO A 249 6.88 18.42 6.49
N ALA A 250 8.06 19.00 6.25
CA ALA A 250 8.37 20.35 6.71
C ALA A 250 7.50 21.45 6.05
N ILE A 251 6.89 21.18 4.89
CA ILE A 251 5.94 22.10 4.25
C ILE A 251 4.53 21.95 4.81
N PHE A 252 4.14 20.73 5.19
CA PHE A 252 2.76 20.40 5.56
C PHE A 252 2.54 20.23 7.07
N SER A 253 3.60 20.18 7.86
CA SER A 253 3.57 20.02 9.31
C SER A 253 4.32 21.15 10.00
N ASP A 254 3.91 21.46 11.23
CA ASP A 254 4.53 22.49 12.06
C ASP A 254 5.74 21.97 12.88
N TYR A 255 6.13 20.71 12.67
CA TYR A 255 7.24 20.08 13.41
C TYR A 255 8.61 20.61 12.96
N SER A 256 9.47 20.88 13.94
CA SER A 256 10.88 21.19 13.69
C SER A 256 11.68 19.93 13.31
N ILE A 257 12.77 20.11 12.57
CA ILE A 257 13.64 18.99 12.18
C ILE A 257 14.57 18.66 13.36
N ASN A 258 14.42 17.49 13.98
CA ASN A 258 15.29 17.02 15.05
C ASN A 258 15.96 15.67 14.72
N LEU A 259 17.20 15.72 14.23
CA LEU A 259 17.95 14.50 13.87
C LEU A 259 18.56 13.76 15.09
N ASN A 260 18.37 14.28 16.30
CA ASN A 260 18.79 13.64 17.55
C ASN A 260 17.68 12.82 18.21
N TYR A 261 16.51 12.74 17.57
CA TYR A 261 15.40 11.93 18.08
C TYR A 261 15.83 10.46 18.26
N PRO A 262 15.53 9.85 19.42
CA PRO A 262 15.98 8.49 19.75
C PRO A 262 15.31 7.46 18.84
N GLN A 263 16.09 6.51 18.34
CA GLN A 263 15.63 5.33 17.59
C GLN A 263 16.06 4.10 18.37
N VAL A 264 15.09 3.27 18.74
CA VAL A 264 15.38 2.07 19.52
C VAL A 264 15.77 0.92 18.59
N LEU A 265 16.94 0.34 18.83
CA LEU A 265 17.41 -0.88 18.19
C LEU A 265 17.24 -2.05 19.15
N LYS A 266 16.61 -3.15 18.72
CA LYS A 266 16.33 -4.33 19.56
C LYS A 266 17.07 -5.55 19.05
N THR A 267 17.68 -6.33 19.95
CA THR A 267 18.25 -7.66 19.66
C THR A 267 17.96 -8.61 20.81
N GLY A 268 16.92 -9.45 20.65
CA GLY A 268 16.43 -10.30 21.74
C GLY A 268 15.94 -9.43 22.91
N GLU A 269 16.43 -9.70 24.11
CA GLU A 269 16.12 -8.92 25.31
C GLU A 269 16.91 -7.60 25.38
N SER A 270 18.06 -7.49 24.72
CA SER A 270 18.84 -6.25 24.76
C SER A 270 18.29 -5.18 23.82
N PHE A 271 18.44 -3.91 24.20
CA PHE A 271 18.16 -2.77 23.33
C PHE A 271 19.29 -1.71 23.37
N LEU A 272 19.34 -0.86 22.34
CA LEU A 272 20.24 0.28 22.26
C LEU A 272 19.52 1.46 21.62
N ILE A 273 19.59 2.62 22.25
CA ILE A 273 19.06 3.87 21.70
C ILE A 273 20.15 4.57 20.88
N VAL A 274 19.84 4.90 19.63
CA VAL A 274 20.71 5.69 18.74
C VAL A 274 19.97 6.90 18.21
N SER A 275 20.68 7.96 17.83
CA SER A 275 20.04 9.10 17.18
C SER A 275 19.54 8.75 15.77
N THR A 276 18.48 9.44 15.34
CA THR A 276 17.94 9.34 13.97
C THR A 276 19.00 9.61 12.90
N SER A 277 19.92 10.57 13.12
CA SER A 277 21.05 10.82 12.22
C SER A 277 21.97 9.62 12.06
N MET A 278 22.36 8.97 13.17
CA MET A 278 23.21 7.79 13.14
C MET A 278 22.50 6.61 12.46
N TYR A 279 21.21 6.44 12.76
CA TYR A 279 20.35 5.46 12.11
C TYR A 279 20.34 5.62 10.58
N LEU A 280 20.05 6.84 10.10
CA LEU A 280 19.97 7.16 8.68
C LEU A 280 21.33 7.04 7.97
N LEU A 281 22.44 7.34 8.66
CA LEU A 281 23.80 7.16 8.13
C LEU A 281 24.09 5.67 7.93
N ARG A 282 23.77 4.83 8.93
CA ARG A 282 23.91 3.37 8.84
C ARG A 282 23.07 2.81 7.69
N ALA A 283 21.80 3.21 7.59
CA ALA A 283 20.90 2.82 6.51
C ALA A 283 21.43 3.21 5.12
N SER A 284 21.92 4.46 4.98
CA SER A 284 22.51 4.97 3.74
C SER A 284 23.76 4.19 3.34
N PHE A 285 24.64 3.91 4.31
CA PHE A 285 25.88 3.17 4.08
C PHE A 285 25.59 1.76 3.56
N LEU A 286 24.69 1.02 4.23
CA LEU A 286 24.31 -0.32 3.80
C LEU A 286 23.63 -0.30 2.41
N PHE A 287 22.70 0.63 2.18
CA PHE A 287 22.01 0.74 0.89
C PHE A 287 22.95 0.95 -0.31
N ILE A 288 24.05 1.68 -0.13
CA ILE A 288 25.07 1.84 -1.17
C ILE A 288 25.59 0.48 -1.61
N PHE A 289 25.98 -0.39 -0.67
CA PHE A 289 26.52 -1.71 -1.01
C PHE A 289 25.47 -2.64 -1.61
N VAL A 290 24.23 -2.61 -1.10
CA VAL A 290 23.10 -3.37 -1.68
C VAL A 290 22.83 -2.96 -3.13
N SER A 291 22.79 -1.66 -3.39
CA SER A 291 22.59 -1.12 -4.74
C SER A 291 23.73 -1.50 -5.68
N LEU A 292 24.98 -1.40 -5.21
CA LEU A 292 26.17 -1.78 -5.96
C LEU A 292 26.17 -3.27 -6.34
N PHE A 293 25.89 -4.14 -5.37
CA PHE A 293 25.74 -5.58 -5.61
C PHE A 293 24.64 -5.85 -6.65
N SER A 294 23.50 -5.21 -6.52
CA SER A 294 22.38 -5.38 -7.47
C SER A 294 22.72 -4.92 -8.88
N PHE A 295 23.43 -3.79 -9.02
CA PHE A 295 23.94 -3.33 -10.30
C PHE A 295 24.98 -4.28 -10.89
N SER A 296 25.81 -4.91 -10.07
CA SER A 296 26.79 -5.90 -10.53
C SER A 296 26.10 -7.14 -11.13
N ILE A 297 25.03 -7.65 -10.51
CA ILE A 297 24.18 -8.71 -11.06
C ILE A 297 23.58 -8.26 -12.39
N ALA A 298 23.01 -7.06 -12.43
CA ALA A 298 22.44 -6.50 -13.66
C ALA A 298 23.49 -6.42 -14.78
N MET A 299 24.75 -6.11 -14.46
CA MET A 299 25.85 -6.10 -15.44
C MET A 299 26.22 -7.48 -15.96
N VAL A 300 26.26 -8.50 -15.11
CA VAL A 300 26.47 -9.91 -15.53
C VAL A 300 25.32 -10.33 -16.46
N LEU A 301 24.08 -10.07 -16.08
CA LEU A 301 22.91 -10.41 -16.90
C LEU A 301 22.86 -9.60 -18.20
N ASN A 302 23.33 -8.34 -18.19
CA ASN A 302 23.46 -7.52 -19.40
C ASN A 302 24.44 -8.11 -20.40
N ARG A 303 25.45 -8.87 -19.94
CA ARG A 303 26.38 -9.58 -20.83
C ARG A 303 25.72 -10.77 -21.51
N LEU A 304 24.90 -11.50 -20.76
CA LEU A 304 24.17 -12.70 -21.20
C LEU A 304 22.95 -12.37 -22.09
N CYS A 305 22.26 -11.27 -21.78
CA CYS A 305 21.01 -10.89 -22.42
C CYS A 305 21.23 -9.92 -23.60
N LYS A 306 20.43 -10.09 -24.66
CA LYS A 306 20.39 -9.16 -25.80
C LYS A 306 19.46 -7.97 -25.57
N ASN A 307 18.36 -8.18 -24.86
CA ASN A 307 17.28 -7.20 -24.69
C ASN A 307 17.27 -6.62 -23.29
N SER A 308 17.13 -5.30 -23.17
CA SER A 308 17.05 -4.63 -21.87
C SER A 308 15.90 -5.12 -20.99
N LEU A 309 14.77 -5.51 -21.58
CA LEU A 309 13.67 -6.12 -20.82
C LEU A 309 14.08 -7.45 -20.18
N THR A 310 14.69 -8.34 -20.97
CA THR A 310 15.09 -9.67 -20.47
C THR A 310 16.11 -9.51 -19.35
N THR A 311 17.06 -8.58 -19.48
CA THR A 311 17.96 -8.26 -18.37
C THR A 311 17.20 -7.81 -17.14
N LEU A 312 16.28 -6.84 -17.26
CA LEU A 312 15.53 -6.35 -16.11
C LEU A 312 14.73 -7.46 -15.44
N ALA A 313 13.97 -8.24 -16.21
CA ALA A 313 13.16 -9.33 -15.70
C ALA A 313 14.03 -10.39 -14.99
N CYS A 314 15.15 -10.82 -15.60
CA CYS A 314 16.08 -11.75 -14.96
C CYS A 314 16.72 -11.15 -13.69
N THR A 315 17.07 -9.86 -13.71
CA THR A 315 17.69 -9.20 -12.56
C THR A 315 16.70 -9.12 -11.41
N SER A 316 15.49 -8.61 -11.66
CA SER A 316 14.42 -8.54 -10.66
C SER A 316 14.06 -9.92 -10.14
N ALA A 317 13.97 -10.93 -11.00
CA ALA A 317 13.71 -12.31 -10.57
C ALA A 317 14.81 -12.85 -9.65
N VAL A 318 16.08 -12.64 -9.97
CA VAL A 318 17.21 -13.05 -9.10
C VAL A 318 17.19 -12.31 -7.77
N LEU A 319 16.95 -10.99 -7.78
CA LEU A 319 16.90 -10.19 -6.55
C LEU A 319 15.74 -10.59 -5.65
N LEU A 320 14.53 -10.72 -6.20
CA LEU A 320 13.34 -11.12 -5.45
C LEU A 320 13.44 -12.57 -4.96
N SER A 321 13.92 -13.49 -5.80
CA SER A 321 14.11 -14.89 -5.36
C SER A 321 15.15 -14.96 -4.24
N GLY A 322 16.25 -14.21 -4.34
CA GLY A 322 17.25 -14.15 -3.28
C GLY A 322 16.68 -13.57 -1.97
N TYR A 323 15.85 -12.51 -2.07
CA TYR A 323 15.14 -11.93 -0.93
C TYR A 323 14.21 -12.95 -0.26
N PHE A 324 13.25 -13.52 -0.99
CA PHE A 324 12.28 -14.47 -0.43
C PHE A 324 12.92 -15.76 0.08
N LEU A 325 13.92 -16.32 -0.63
CA LEU A 325 14.62 -17.52 -0.16
C LEU A 325 15.36 -17.26 1.15
N THR A 326 15.89 -16.05 1.34
CA THR A 326 16.57 -15.66 2.58
C THR A 326 15.58 -15.51 3.74
N ASP A 327 14.35 -15.07 3.46
CA ASP A 327 13.28 -15.04 4.46
C ASP A 327 12.92 -16.44 4.95
N TRP A 328 12.62 -17.32 3.99
CA TRP A 328 12.01 -18.61 4.26
C TRP A 328 12.99 -19.60 4.91
N ILE A 329 14.29 -19.40 4.70
CA ILE A 329 15.33 -20.32 5.18
C ILE A 329 16.20 -19.56 6.19
N SER A 330 15.99 -19.81 7.48
CA SER A 330 16.76 -19.19 8.58
C SER A 330 18.28 -19.35 8.43
N LEU A 331 18.74 -20.48 7.86
CA LEU A 331 20.16 -20.72 7.56
C LEU A 331 20.76 -19.69 6.59
N LEU A 332 19.95 -19.10 5.71
CA LEU A 332 20.37 -18.09 4.76
C LEU A 332 20.40 -16.68 5.35
N GLN A 333 19.88 -16.44 6.56
CA GLN A 333 19.88 -15.14 7.24
C GLN A 333 21.25 -14.77 7.86
N HIS A 334 22.33 -15.33 7.33
CA HIS A 334 23.70 -15.12 7.81
C HIS A 334 24.37 -13.93 7.08
N PRO A 335 25.29 -13.16 7.72
CA PRO A 335 25.99 -12.03 7.10
C PRO A 335 26.73 -12.34 5.78
N ILE A 336 27.10 -13.62 5.57
CA ILE A 336 27.81 -14.09 4.36
C ILE A 336 26.90 -14.08 3.12
N ASN A 337 25.59 -14.25 3.31
CA ASN A 337 24.62 -14.20 2.23
C ASN A 337 24.37 -12.73 1.84
N PRO A 338 24.67 -12.28 0.62
CA PRO A 338 24.46 -10.89 0.23
C PRO A 338 22.97 -10.51 0.15
N PHE A 339 22.04 -11.47 0.18
CA PHE A 339 20.61 -11.19 0.15
C PHE A 339 19.99 -10.87 1.53
N SER A 340 20.68 -11.15 2.63
CA SER A 340 20.15 -10.90 3.99
C SER A 340 19.93 -9.42 4.33
N TYR A 341 20.47 -8.51 3.52
CA TYR A 341 20.44 -7.05 3.72
C TYR A 341 19.29 -6.36 3.03
N PHE A 342 18.63 -7.08 2.12
CA PHE A 342 17.38 -6.59 1.59
C PHE A 342 16.29 -6.54 2.67
N TYR A 343 16.51 -7.22 3.80
CA TYR A 343 15.70 -7.10 5.01
C TYR A 343 16.03 -5.83 5.77
N TYR A 344 15.06 -4.92 5.81
CA TYR A 344 15.13 -3.71 6.63
C TYR A 344 15.31 -4.02 8.12
N ASP A 345 14.84 -5.18 8.60
CA ASP A 345 15.02 -5.65 9.97
C ASP A 345 16.50 -5.84 10.38
N THR A 346 17.45 -5.84 9.43
CA THR A 346 18.87 -5.77 9.78
C THR A 346 19.27 -4.41 10.36
N LEU A 347 18.53 -3.34 10.04
CA LEU A 347 18.77 -1.98 10.54
C LEU A 347 18.19 -1.74 11.94
N SER A 348 17.14 -2.47 12.33
CA SER A 348 16.52 -2.42 13.66
C SER A 348 17.33 -3.18 14.72
N ARG A 349 18.31 -4.00 14.33
CA ARG A 349 19.16 -4.75 15.26
C ARG A 349 20.29 -3.89 15.84
N ILE A 350 20.65 -4.15 17.09
CA ILE A 350 21.78 -3.51 17.78
C ILE A 350 23.05 -3.67 16.95
N PRO A 351 23.85 -2.61 16.74
CA PRO A 351 25.08 -2.70 16.00
C PRO A 351 26.05 -3.66 16.69
N SER A 352 26.41 -4.72 15.99
CA SER A 352 27.39 -5.69 16.46
C SER A 352 28.73 -5.45 15.77
N SER A 353 29.81 -6.04 16.28
CA SER A 353 31.10 -6.06 15.55
C SER A 353 30.99 -6.69 14.16
N SER A 354 29.94 -7.50 13.92
CA SER A 354 29.68 -8.10 12.62
C SER A 354 29.11 -7.11 11.61
N ASP A 355 28.56 -5.96 12.01
CA ASP A 355 27.94 -4.96 11.12
C ASP A 355 28.87 -4.41 10.03
N LEU A 356 30.19 -4.43 10.27
CA LEU A 356 31.17 -4.07 9.25
C LEU A 356 31.45 -5.21 8.27
N LEU A 357 31.34 -6.47 8.71
CA LEU A 357 31.40 -7.62 7.81
C LEU A 357 30.32 -7.51 6.74
N TYR A 358 29.22 -6.89 7.13
CA TYR A 358 28.03 -6.85 6.33
C TYR A 358 28.30 -6.20 4.92
N PRO A 359 28.62 -4.89 4.86
CA PRO A 359 28.96 -4.20 3.63
C PRO A 359 30.26 -4.71 2.98
N LEU A 360 31.21 -5.25 3.76
CA LEU A 360 32.43 -5.84 3.22
C LEU A 360 32.15 -7.08 2.36
N VAL A 361 31.30 -7.99 2.84
CA VAL A 361 30.87 -9.19 2.10
C VAL A 361 30.11 -8.79 0.83
N MET A 362 29.16 -7.86 0.94
CA MET A 362 28.44 -7.35 -0.23
C MET A 362 29.36 -6.68 -1.25
N GLY A 363 30.31 -5.87 -0.78
CA GLY A 363 31.36 -5.28 -1.62
C GLY A 363 32.20 -6.33 -2.33
N GLY A 364 32.58 -7.41 -1.61
CA GLY A 364 33.29 -8.56 -2.17
C GLY A 364 32.49 -9.27 -3.26
N TRP A 365 31.22 -9.60 -3.01
CA TRP A 365 30.33 -10.19 -4.01
C TRP A 365 30.11 -9.29 -5.22
N SER A 366 29.95 -7.98 -4.99
CA SER A 366 29.81 -7.01 -6.07
C SER A 366 31.05 -6.97 -6.96
N MET A 367 32.25 -6.94 -6.35
CA MET A 367 33.52 -6.98 -7.10
C MET A 367 33.68 -8.30 -7.87
N LEU A 368 33.29 -9.43 -7.28
CA LEU A 368 33.29 -10.73 -7.96
C LEU A 368 32.33 -10.74 -9.16
N CYS A 369 31.12 -10.19 -9.02
CA CYS A 369 30.16 -10.08 -10.13
C CYS A 369 30.65 -9.12 -11.22
N VAL A 370 31.26 -7.99 -10.87
CA VAL A 370 31.88 -7.08 -11.85
C VAL A 370 33.04 -7.78 -12.57
N PHE A 371 33.88 -8.51 -11.85
CA PHE A 371 34.94 -9.33 -12.42
C PHE A 371 34.35 -10.35 -13.41
N LEU A 372 33.33 -11.12 -13.01
CA LEU A 372 32.60 -12.02 -13.91
C LEU A 372 32.05 -11.27 -15.14
N ALA A 373 31.45 -10.10 -14.98
CA ALA A 373 30.93 -9.31 -16.11
C ALA A 373 32.02 -8.84 -17.09
N ILE A 374 33.27 -8.71 -16.63
CA ILE A 374 34.44 -8.39 -17.47
C ILE A 374 34.88 -9.60 -18.29
N TYR A 375 34.99 -10.78 -17.66
CA TYR A 375 35.54 -11.98 -18.28
C TYR A 375 34.52 -12.84 -19.02
N LEU A 376 33.23 -12.73 -18.69
CA LEU A 376 32.19 -13.57 -19.24
C LEU A 376 31.99 -13.26 -20.75
N PRO A 377 32.10 -14.27 -21.63
CA PRO A 377 31.97 -14.07 -23.06
C PRO A 377 30.56 -13.61 -23.39
N GLN A 378 30.45 -12.70 -24.36
CA GLN A 378 29.18 -12.13 -24.77
C GLN A 378 28.34 -13.20 -25.50
N LYS A 379 27.49 -13.92 -24.76
CA LYS A 379 26.45 -14.79 -25.33
C LYS A 379 25.22 -13.94 -25.68
N GLN A 380 24.50 -14.31 -26.73
CA GLN A 380 23.25 -13.66 -27.14
C GLN A 380 22.05 -14.49 -26.70
N ILE A 381 21.94 -14.74 -25.40
CA ILE A 381 20.75 -15.40 -24.87
C ILE A 381 19.61 -14.38 -24.93
N SER A 382 18.47 -14.81 -25.44
CA SER A 382 17.25 -14.03 -25.37
C SER A 382 16.12 -15.01 -25.14
N LEU A 383 15.65 -15.04 -23.90
CA LEU A 383 14.50 -15.85 -23.49
C LEU A 383 13.25 -15.52 -24.34
N PHE A 384 13.16 -14.30 -24.86
CA PHE A 384 12.06 -13.82 -25.71
C PHE A 384 12.54 -13.45 -27.12
N ASN A 385 13.23 -14.35 -27.82
CA ASN A 385 13.76 -14.08 -29.16
C ASN A 385 12.68 -14.13 -30.26
N THR A 386 11.65 -13.29 -30.18
CA THR A 386 10.64 -13.21 -31.24
C THR A 386 11.13 -12.48 -32.50
N SER A 387 12.35 -11.93 -32.51
CA SER A 387 12.76 -10.91 -33.50
C SER A 387 13.77 -11.32 -34.56
N ASN A 388 14.42 -12.48 -34.53
CA ASN A 388 15.58 -12.63 -35.42
C ASN A 388 15.26 -12.88 -36.90
N PHE A 389 14.10 -13.38 -37.33
CA PHE A 389 13.80 -13.51 -38.78
C PHE A 389 12.29 -13.52 -39.13
N LYS A 390 11.47 -12.62 -38.58
CA LYS A 390 10.11 -12.43 -39.15
C LYS A 390 10.21 -11.47 -40.33
N HIS A 391 10.25 -12.03 -41.55
CA HIS A 391 10.14 -11.25 -42.78
C HIS A 391 8.97 -10.25 -42.64
N PRO A 392 9.15 -8.96 -42.99
CA PRO A 392 8.11 -7.95 -42.84
C PRO A 392 6.82 -8.34 -43.56
N PHE A 393 6.94 -9.19 -44.59
CA PHE A 393 5.85 -9.83 -45.33
C PHE A 393 6.15 -11.33 -45.43
N SER A 394 5.36 -12.20 -44.76
CA SER A 394 5.60 -13.66 -44.81
C SER A 394 5.34 -14.27 -46.19
N LYS A 395 4.70 -13.52 -47.09
CA LYS A 395 4.52 -13.81 -48.50
C LYS A 395 4.53 -12.44 -49.20
N GLY A 396 5.48 -12.15 -50.09
CA GLY A 396 5.57 -10.87 -50.83
C GLY A 396 4.37 -10.55 -51.75
N LYS A 397 3.22 -11.20 -51.55
CA LYS A 397 1.97 -10.91 -52.24
C LYS A 397 1.21 -9.87 -51.43
N THR A 398 1.34 -8.60 -51.80
CA THR A 398 0.40 -7.55 -51.39
C THR A 398 -0.97 -7.94 -51.95
N ARG A 399 -1.89 -8.42 -51.11
CA ARG A 399 -3.27 -8.71 -51.54
C ARG A 399 -3.93 -7.37 -51.91
N ARG A 400 -4.03 -7.10 -53.21
CA ARG A 400 -4.58 -5.86 -53.79
C ARG A 400 -6.04 -5.58 -53.38
N PHE A 401 -6.77 -6.58 -52.88
CA PHE A 401 -8.20 -6.52 -52.56
C PHE A 401 -8.54 -6.44 -51.06
N GLN A 402 -7.56 -6.35 -50.15
CA GLN A 402 -7.90 -6.18 -48.74
C GLN A 402 -8.25 -4.72 -48.44
N SER A 403 -9.31 -4.47 -47.67
CA SER A 403 -9.75 -3.11 -47.35
C SER A 403 -8.59 -2.32 -46.71
N SER A 404 -8.34 -1.10 -47.21
CA SER A 404 -7.21 -0.27 -46.76
C SER A 404 -7.21 -0.02 -45.24
N PHE A 405 -8.39 -0.08 -44.63
CA PHE A 405 -8.60 0.10 -43.20
C PHE A 405 -8.10 -1.11 -42.39
N TRP A 406 -8.50 -2.33 -42.76
CA TRP A 406 -8.10 -3.54 -42.02
C TRP A 406 -6.59 -3.78 -42.08
N SER A 407 -5.97 -3.52 -43.23
CA SER A 407 -4.51 -3.58 -43.36
C SER A 407 -3.80 -2.61 -42.42
N LEU A 408 -4.38 -1.42 -42.20
CA LEU A 408 -3.81 -0.40 -41.32
C LEU A 408 -4.01 -0.76 -39.85
N TYR A 409 -5.20 -1.25 -39.48
CA TYR A 409 -5.46 -1.78 -38.15
C TYR A 409 -4.49 -2.91 -37.78
N VAL A 410 -4.36 -3.93 -38.64
CA VAL A 410 -3.44 -5.07 -38.42
C VAL A 410 -1.99 -4.61 -38.39
N PHE A 411 -1.62 -3.61 -39.19
CA PHE A 411 -0.28 -3.02 -39.17
C PHE A 411 0.02 -2.36 -37.83
N GLU A 412 -0.86 -1.49 -37.33
CA GLU A 412 -0.67 -0.82 -36.03
C GLU A 412 -0.67 -1.83 -34.87
N TRP A 413 -1.57 -2.82 -34.89
CA TRP A 413 -1.57 -3.93 -33.93
C TRP A 413 -0.22 -4.65 -33.89
N ARG A 414 0.26 -5.14 -35.04
CA ARG A 414 1.56 -5.84 -35.13
C ARG A 414 2.72 -4.97 -34.69
N LYS A 415 2.66 -3.67 -34.98
CA LYS A 415 3.69 -2.70 -34.59
C LYS A 415 3.74 -2.54 -33.07
N ILE A 416 2.59 -2.48 -32.39
CA ILE A 416 2.53 -2.42 -30.92
C ILE A 416 3.20 -3.69 -30.33
N PHE A 417 2.80 -4.88 -30.78
CA PHE A 417 3.39 -6.14 -30.32
C PHE A 417 4.90 -6.24 -30.60
N ARG A 418 5.34 -5.87 -31.81
CA ARG A 418 6.76 -5.95 -32.20
C ARG A 418 7.67 -5.00 -31.44
N LYS A 419 7.16 -3.87 -30.95
CA LYS A 419 7.98 -2.97 -30.12
C LYS A 419 8.33 -3.58 -28.76
N GLY A 420 7.63 -4.64 -28.32
CA GLY A 420 7.86 -5.34 -27.07
C GLY A 420 7.43 -4.57 -25.81
N TRP A 421 6.84 -3.38 -25.93
CA TRP A 421 6.42 -2.59 -24.78
C TRP A 421 5.30 -3.24 -23.97
N LEU A 422 4.39 -3.98 -24.63
CA LEU A 422 3.35 -4.74 -23.93
C LEU A 422 3.94 -5.74 -22.97
N LEU A 423 4.93 -6.53 -23.42
CA LEU A 423 5.63 -7.49 -22.56
C LEU A 423 6.35 -6.80 -21.39
N LYS A 424 6.90 -5.60 -21.61
CA LYS A 424 7.50 -4.80 -20.51
C LYS A 424 6.48 -4.42 -19.45
N ALA A 425 5.32 -3.95 -19.88
CA ALA A 425 4.26 -3.55 -18.95
C ALA A 425 3.65 -4.74 -18.24
N PHE A 426 3.41 -5.86 -18.93
CA PHE A 426 2.95 -7.08 -18.28
C PHE A 426 3.96 -7.62 -17.28
N GLY A 427 5.27 -7.57 -17.59
CA GLY A 427 6.30 -7.94 -16.61
C GLY A 427 6.28 -7.06 -15.37
N LEU A 428 6.11 -5.74 -15.54
CA LEU A 428 5.97 -4.80 -14.42
C LEU A 428 4.69 -5.05 -13.60
N LEU A 429 3.55 -5.20 -14.28
CA LEU A 429 2.27 -5.48 -13.65
C LEU A 429 2.28 -6.83 -12.93
N PHE A 430 2.93 -7.85 -13.48
CA PHE A 430 3.06 -9.15 -12.85
C PHE A 430 3.87 -9.09 -11.55
N ILE A 431 4.97 -8.36 -11.52
CA ILE A 431 5.74 -8.12 -10.28
C ILE A 431 4.85 -7.43 -9.23
N LEU A 432 4.04 -6.46 -9.66
CA LEU A 432 3.12 -5.76 -8.76
C LEU A 432 2.01 -6.66 -8.23
N ILE A 433 1.47 -7.56 -9.05
CA ILE A 433 0.48 -8.56 -8.62
C ILE A 433 1.09 -9.46 -7.54
N ILE A 434 2.31 -9.97 -7.75
CA ILE A 434 3.00 -10.82 -6.76
C ILE A 434 3.17 -10.05 -5.45
N PHE A 435 3.66 -8.81 -5.52
CA PHE A 435 3.86 -7.97 -4.35
C PHE A 435 2.55 -7.73 -3.60
N LEU A 436 1.49 -7.30 -4.30
CA LEU A 436 0.19 -7.02 -3.70
C LEU A 436 -0.43 -8.27 -3.05
N TYR A 437 -0.38 -9.40 -3.74
CA TYR A 437 -0.87 -10.66 -3.21
C TYR A 437 -0.10 -11.05 -1.94
N SER A 438 1.23 -10.95 -1.97
CA SER A 438 2.07 -11.28 -0.81
C SER A 438 1.73 -10.42 0.41
N THR A 439 1.54 -9.12 0.22
CA THR A 439 1.16 -8.22 1.32
C THR A 439 -0.23 -8.52 1.85
N LEU A 440 -1.19 -8.82 0.98
CA LEU A 440 -2.55 -9.16 1.39
C LEU A 440 -2.63 -10.51 2.09
N SER A 441 -1.85 -11.49 1.63
CA SER A 441 -1.76 -12.80 2.27
C SER A 441 -1.17 -12.71 3.67
N GLN A 442 -0.11 -11.94 3.87
CA GLN A 442 0.43 -11.71 5.21
C GLN A 442 -0.58 -11.01 6.12
N LEU A 443 -1.18 -9.92 5.64
CA LEU A 443 -2.17 -9.16 6.40
C LEU A 443 -3.42 -10.00 6.75
N SER A 444 -3.89 -10.83 5.83
CA SER A 444 -5.00 -11.77 6.03
C SER A 444 -4.69 -12.79 7.12
N LEU A 445 -3.47 -13.35 7.14
CA LEU A 445 -3.07 -14.31 8.16
C LEU A 445 -2.87 -13.67 9.54
N GLU A 446 -2.33 -12.45 9.58
CA GLU A 446 -2.16 -11.70 10.82
C GLU A 446 -3.51 -11.30 11.43
N THR A 447 -4.45 -10.83 10.61
CA THR A 447 -5.80 -10.46 11.06
C THR A 447 -6.61 -11.65 11.54
N GLU A 448 -6.52 -12.80 10.85
CA GLU A 448 -7.14 -14.05 11.29
C GLU A 448 -6.60 -14.51 12.65
N LYS A 449 -5.27 -14.57 12.82
CA LYS A 449 -4.65 -14.95 14.10
C LYS A 449 -4.97 -13.98 15.22
N ALA A 450 -4.91 -12.68 14.93
CA ALA A 450 -5.23 -11.65 15.91
C ALA A 450 -6.68 -11.76 16.39
N TYR A 451 -7.61 -12.07 15.48
CA TYR A 451 -9.01 -12.26 15.84
C TYR A 451 -9.21 -13.44 16.79
N ILE A 452 -8.65 -14.61 16.47
CA ILE A 452 -8.78 -15.81 17.30
C ILE A 452 -8.08 -15.63 18.65
N ASN A 453 -6.84 -15.14 18.66
CA ASN A 453 -6.11 -14.87 19.90
C ASN A 453 -6.86 -13.88 20.80
N ASN A 454 -7.55 -12.89 20.22
CA ASN A 454 -8.33 -11.95 21.02
C ASN A 454 -9.54 -12.64 21.68
N LEU A 455 -10.22 -13.55 20.99
CA LEU A 455 -11.28 -14.35 21.61
C LEU A 455 -10.75 -15.22 22.76
N GLU A 456 -9.60 -15.87 22.57
CA GLU A 456 -8.95 -16.70 23.59
C GLU A 456 -8.52 -15.87 24.81
N ASN A 457 -7.92 -14.71 24.58
CA ASN A 457 -7.50 -13.78 25.64
C ASN A 457 -8.72 -13.24 26.40
N GLU A 458 -9.80 -12.89 25.70
CA GLU A 458 -11.03 -12.42 26.35
C GLU A 458 -11.72 -13.53 27.16
N ILE A 459 -11.71 -14.78 26.69
CA ILE A 459 -12.19 -15.93 27.49
C ILE A 459 -11.33 -16.03 28.75
N SER A 460 -10.00 -16.09 28.59
CA SER A 460 -9.06 -16.25 29.70
C SER A 460 -9.23 -15.15 30.75
N ARG A 461 -9.39 -13.88 30.33
CA ARG A 461 -9.65 -12.75 31.23
C ARG A 461 -11.00 -12.89 31.94
N LEU A 462 -12.05 -13.28 31.23
CA LEU A 462 -13.37 -13.43 31.84
C LEU A 462 -13.41 -14.59 32.85
N GLU A 463 -12.79 -15.72 32.53
CA GLU A 463 -12.78 -16.92 33.39
C GLU A 463 -11.87 -16.79 34.61
N ASN A 464 -10.67 -16.22 34.44
CA ASN A 464 -9.67 -16.20 35.51
C ASN A 464 -9.72 -14.94 36.37
N ASP A 465 -10.18 -13.81 35.82
CA ASP A 465 -10.14 -12.53 36.52
C ASP A 465 -11.54 -12.04 36.88
N VAL A 466 -12.44 -11.93 35.90
CA VAL A 466 -13.72 -11.23 36.08
C VAL A 466 -14.75 -12.08 36.83
N ILE A 467 -14.97 -13.33 36.40
CA ILE A 467 -15.98 -14.19 37.04
C ILE A 467 -15.61 -14.49 38.50
N PRO A 468 -14.37 -14.87 38.85
CA PRO A 468 -14.00 -15.13 40.24
C PRO A 468 -14.21 -13.92 41.15
N ASP A 469 -13.84 -12.71 40.72
CA ASP A 469 -14.10 -11.47 41.48
C ASP A 469 -15.60 -11.25 41.69
N MET A 470 -16.41 -11.50 40.64
CA MET A 470 -17.86 -11.34 40.75
C MET A 470 -18.53 -12.41 41.62
N GLU A 471 -18.00 -13.64 41.61
CA GLU A 471 -18.47 -14.74 42.45
C GLU A 471 -18.15 -14.49 43.93
N GLU A 472 -16.96 -13.95 44.24
CA GLU A 472 -16.61 -13.53 45.60
C GLU A 472 -17.58 -12.46 46.13
N ARG A 473 -17.97 -11.53 45.25
CA ARG A 473 -18.90 -10.43 45.59
C ARG A 473 -20.37 -10.84 45.56
N LEU A 474 -20.68 -12.06 45.13
CA LEU A 474 -22.06 -12.55 44.99
C LEU A 474 -22.77 -12.65 46.34
N GLU A 475 -22.04 -12.97 47.42
CA GLU A 475 -22.61 -13.03 48.78
C GLU A 475 -23.20 -11.68 49.22
N ASP A 476 -22.58 -10.58 48.79
CA ASP A 476 -22.99 -9.21 49.12
C ASP A 476 -23.99 -8.63 48.11
N GLN A 477 -24.00 -9.11 46.86
CA GLN A 477 -24.81 -8.55 45.77
C GLN A 477 -25.46 -9.64 44.90
N PRO A 478 -26.64 -10.16 45.32
CA PRO A 478 -27.34 -11.24 44.60
C PRO A 478 -27.70 -10.89 43.14
N SER A 479 -27.78 -9.60 42.77
CA SER A 479 -28.01 -9.17 41.38
C SER A 479 -26.91 -9.60 40.41
N LEU A 480 -25.70 -9.89 40.90
CA LEU A 480 -24.56 -10.32 40.09
C LEU A 480 -24.76 -11.71 39.48
N GLU A 481 -25.62 -12.56 40.05
CA GLU A 481 -25.91 -13.92 39.53
C GLU A 481 -26.34 -13.87 38.06
N THR A 482 -27.19 -12.91 37.71
CA THR A 482 -27.65 -12.73 36.32
C THR A 482 -26.53 -12.27 35.39
N THR A 483 -25.62 -11.43 35.88
CA THR A 483 -24.47 -10.97 35.10
C THR A 483 -23.45 -12.09 34.90
N ILE A 484 -23.16 -12.87 35.94
CA ILE A 484 -22.27 -14.04 35.86
C ILE A 484 -22.85 -15.06 34.88
N MET A 485 -24.15 -15.35 34.94
CA MET A 485 -24.81 -16.24 33.98
C MET A 485 -24.70 -15.72 32.54
N ASN A 486 -24.85 -14.40 32.34
CA ASN A 486 -24.67 -13.78 31.03
C ASN A 486 -23.21 -13.84 30.54
N LEU A 487 -22.23 -13.67 31.44
CA LEU A 487 -20.80 -13.80 31.11
C LEU A 487 -20.44 -15.24 30.76
N ASN A 488 -20.92 -16.23 31.52
CA ASN A 488 -20.74 -17.64 31.20
C ASN A 488 -21.33 -18.01 29.84
N ASN A 489 -22.53 -17.53 29.51
CA ASN A 489 -23.12 -17.71 28.18
C ASN A 489 -22.27 -17.04 27.07
N ARG A 490 -21.66 -15.87 27.36
CA ARG A 490 -20.73 -15.22 26.42
C ARG A 490 -19.47 -16.05 26.20
N ILE A 491 -18.89 -16.61 27.25
CA ILE A 491 -17.70 -17.48 27.19
C ILE A 491 -18.01 -18.73 26.39
N GLN A 492 -19.08 -19.44 26.73
CA GLN A 492 -19.52 -20.64 26.02
C GLN A 492 -19.65 -20.38 24.51
N LYS A 493 -20.29 -19.27 24.10
CA LYS A 493 -20.41 -18.93 22.67
C LYS A 493 -19.07 -18.64 22.00
N LYS A 494 -18.09 -18.06 22.71
CA LYS A 494 -16.74 -17.83 22.18
C LYS A 494 -15.98 -19.15 22.05
N GLU A 495 -16.07 -20.03 23.03
CA GLU A 495 -15.48 -21.37 22.99
C GLU A 495 -16.04 -22.17 21.81
N GLU A 496 -17.37 -22.20 21.66
CA GLU A 496 -18.04 -22.85 20.53
C GLU A 496 -17.58 -22.26 19.18
N ALA A 497 -17.38 -20.94 19.10
CA ALA A 497 -16.86 -20.27 17.92
C ALA A 497 -15.41 -20.66 17.60
N ILE A 498 -14.54 -20.78 18.62
CA ILE A 498 -13.14 -21.21 18.47
C ILE A 498 -13.06 -22.69 18.08
N GLU A 499 -13.86 -23.56 18.71
CA GLU A 499 -13.96 -24.97 18.34
C GLU A 499 -14.51 -25.13 16.91
N GLY A 500 -15.52 -24.34 16.55
CA GLY A 500 -16.05 -24.23 15.19
C GLY A 500 -14.97 -23.86 14.18
N TYR A 501 -14.16 -22.84 14.50
CA TYR A 501 -13.03 -22.42 13.68
C TYR A 501 -12.02 -23.57 13.44
N TYR A 502 -11.59 -24.25 14.50
CA TYR A 502 -10.61 -25.35 14.37
C TYR A 502 -11.19 -26.61 13.71
N SER A 503 -12.49 -26.85 13.83
CA SER A 503 -13.18 -27.96 13.17
C SER A 503 -13.58 -27.66 11.71
N GLY A 504 -13.43 -26.41 11.26
CA GLY A 504 -13.89 -25.95 9.95
C GLY A 504 -15.41 -25.83 9.84
N ASN A 505 -16.14 -25.83 10.97
CA ASN A 505 -17.57 -25.53 11.03
C ASN A 505 -17.77 -24.07 11.42
N TRP A 506 -18.14 -23.23 10.46
CA TRP A 506 -18.25 -21.77 10.67
C TRP A 506 -19.55 -21.34 11.36
N THR A 507 -20.53 -22.23 11.53
CA THR A 507 -21.85 -21.86 12.08
C THR A 507 -21.77 -21.28 13.49
N PRO A 508 -21.06 -21.92 14.45
CA PRO A 508 -20.90 -21.35 15.80
C PRO A 508 -20.21 -19.98 15.79
N LEU A 509 -19.26 -19.77 14.87
CA LEU A 509 -18.59 -18.48 14.71
C LEU A 509 -19.57 -17.41 14.20
N TYR A 510 -20.46 -17.74 13.27
CA TYR A 510 -21.51 -16.83 12.81
C TYR A 510 -22.52 -16.50 13.91
N ASP A 511 -22.95 -17.51 14.67
CA ASP A 511 -23.85 -17.32 15.80
C ASP A 511 -23.24 -16.39 16.85
N TYR A 512 -21.95 -16.57 17.14
CA TYR A 512 -21.20 -15.66 18.01
C TYR A 512 -21.11 -14.25 17.43
N GLN A 513 -20.82 -14.09 16.14
CA GLN A 513 -20.74 -12.77 15.50
C GLN A 513 -22.08 -12.02 15.54
N ILE A 514 -23.19 -12.69 15.23
CA ILE A 514 -24.54 -12.13 15.32
C ILE A 514 -24.84 -11.75 16.77
N PHE A 515 -24.52 -12.63 17.72
CA PHE A 515 -24.71 -12.37 19.15
C PHE A 515 -23.89 -11.17 19.63
N ASN A 516 -22.63 -11.05 19.22
CA ASN A 516 -21.77 -9.93 19.58
C ASN A 516 -22.32 -8.61 19.00
N LEU A 517 -22.71 -8.60 17.71
CA LEU A 517 -23.29 -7.42 17.06
C LEU A 517 -24.60 -6.96 17.72
N THR A 518 -25.48 -7.89 18.05
CA THR A 518 -26.78 -7.59 18.69
C THR A 518 -26.61 -7.15 20.15
N SER A 519 -25.67 -7.74 20.89
CA SER A 519 -25.42 -7.39 22.30
C SER A 519 -24.77 -6.02 22.51
N LYS A 520 -24.08 -5.47 21.49
CA LYS A 520 -23.47 -4.13 21.55
C LYS A 520 -24.47 -2.99 21.36
N GLY A 521 -25.69 -3.28 20.88
CA GLY A 521 -26.72 -2.26 20.57
C GLY A 521 -27.26 -1.48 21.77
N ASP A 522 -27.14 -2.04 22.97
CA ASP A 522 -27.74 -1.44 24.18
C ASP A 522 -26.75 -0.59 25.01
N ALA A 523 -25.43 -0.73 24.79
CA ALA A 523 -24.42 -0.24 25.72
C ALA A 523 -23.56 0.94 25.20
N PHE A 524 -23.55 1.23 23.90
CA PHE A 524 -22.64 2.22 23.32
C PHE A 524 -23.32 3.16 22.32
N SER A 525 -22.85 4.42 22.24
CA SER A 525 -23.21 5.39 21.19
C SER A 525 -22.70 4.98 19.79
N HIS A 526 -21.83 3.98 19.72
CA HIS A 526 -21.33 3.33 18.51
C HIS A 526 -21.20 1.82 18.79
N PRO A 527 -21.68 0.92 17.92
CA PRO A 527 -22.08 1.11 16.54
C PRO A 527 -23.53 1.62 16.35
N THR A 528 -23.77 2.41 15.30
CA THR A 528 -25.13 2.81 14.92
C THR A 528 -26.00 1.61 14.56
N GLN A 529 -27.32 1.71 14.72
CA GLN A 529 -28.28 0.69 14.28
C GLN A 529 -28.04 0.20 12.85
N PHE A 530 -27.75 1.10 11.90
CA PHE A 530 -27.39 0.75 10.52
C PHE A 530 -26.22 -0.25 10.44
N THR A 531 -25.18 -0.03 11.25
CA THR A 531 -24.01 -0.90 11.31
C THR A 531 -24.36 -2.28 11.88
N ILE A 532 -25.21 -2.34 12.89
CA ILE A 532 -25.63 -3.60 13.52
C ILE A 532 -26.47 -4.38 12.51
N GLU A 533 -27.46 -3.74 11.89
CA GLU A 533 -28.37 -4.38 10.92
C GLU A 533 -27.63 -4.86 9.68
N THR A 534 -26.78 -4.01 9.07
CA THR A 534 -25.91 -4.44 7.96
C THR A 534 -24.97 -5.57 8.39
N GLY A 535 -24.43 -5.50 9.60
CA GLY A 535 -23.54 -6.50 10.15
C GLY A 535 -24.19 -7.87 10.26
N VAL A 536 -25.39 -7.92 10.85
CA VAL A 536 -26.18 -9.12 11.07
C VAL A 536 -26.66 -9.71 9.75
N GLU A 537 -27.22 -8.89 8.85
CA GLU A 537 -27.71 -9.35 7.55
C GLU A 537 -26.58 -9.93 6.69
N GLU A 538 -25.39 -9.32 6.71
CA GLU A 538 -24.22 -9.89 6.01
C GLU A 538 -23.84 -11.27 6.54
N VAL A 539 -23.79 -11.44 7.87
CA VAL A 539 -23.43 -12.72 8.50
C VAL A 539 -24.49 -13.78 8.23
N GLN A 540 -25.78 -13.41 8.27
CA GLN A 540 -26.88 -14.30 7.89
C GLN A 540 -26.77 -14.75 6.44
N LEU A 541 -26.51 -13.83 5.51
CA LEU A 541 -26.30 -14.17 4.10
C LEU A 541 -25.07 -15.06 3.89
N MET A 542 -24.00 -14.87 4.66
CA MET A 542 -22.84 -15.75 4.61
C MET A 542 -23.18 -17.16 5.12
N MET A 543 -23.92 -17.26 6.22
CA MET A 543 -24.39 -18.52 6.79
C MET A 543 -25.36 -19.26 5.85
N GLU A 544 -26.32 -18.56 5.25
CA GLU A 544 -27.29 -19.12 4.29
C GLU A 544 -26.62 -19.68 3.03
N ASN A 545 -25.50 -19.09 2.63
CA ASN A 545 -24.78 -19.47 1.41
C ASN A 545 -23.55 -20.36 1.67
N ASP A 546 -23.32 -20.79 2.91
CA ASP A 546 -22.17 -21.62 3.32
C ASP A 546 -20.81 -21.03 2.88
N ILE A 547 -20.65 -19.73 3.12
CA ILE A 547 -19.46 -18.96 2.73
C ILE A 547 -18.39 -19.11 3.81
N SER A 548 -17.11 -18.96 3.47
CA SER A 548 -16.06 -18.90 4.50
C SER A 548 -16.04 -17.53 5.20
N PRO A 549 -15.90 -17.45 6.54
CA PRO A 549 -15.83 -16.18 7.25
C PRO A 549 -14.56 -15.43 6.86
N ILE A 550 -14.71 -14.16 6.50
CA ILE A 550 -13.58 -13.23 6.40
C ILE A 550 -13.43 -12.60 7.78
N PHE A 551 -12.29 -12.81 8.42
CA PHE A 551 -12.02 -12.26 9.75
C PHE A 551 -11.95 -10.74 9.69
N ILE A 552 -12.74 -10.10 10.54
CA ILE A 552 -12.83 -8.64 10.66
C ILE A 552 -12.37 -8.29 12.07
N PRO A 553 -11.58 -7.23 12.26
CA PRO A 553 -11.35 -6.68 13.59
C PRO A 553 -12.68 -6.32 14.28
N GLN A 554 -12.72 -6.38 15.61
CA GLN A 554 -13.91 -6.53 16.45
C GLN A 554 -15.03 -5.46 16.35
N HIS A 555 -14.85 -4.41 15.55
CA HIS A 555 -15.69 -3.20 15.57
C HIS A 555 -16.34 -2.87 14.23
N LYS A 556 -16.84 -3.85 13.47
CA LYS A 556 -17.48 -3.63 12.15
C LYS A 556 -18.39 -2.39 12.16
N ALA A 557 -17.99 -1.33 11.47
CA ALA A 557 -18.76 -0.11 11.24
C ALA A 557 -18.68 0.26 9.76
N LYS A 558 -19.74 -0.07 9.02
CA LYS A 558 -19.91 0.22 7.60
C LYS A 558 -20.76 1.47 7.37
N ASN A 559 -20.73 2.42 8.30
CA ASN A 559 -21.62 3.57 8.28
C ASN A 559 -20.95 4.76 7.60
N ILE A 560 -21.34 5.05 6.34
CA ILE A 560 -20.90 6.22 5.56
C ILE A 560 -21.41 7.58 6.09
N PHE A 561 -22.20 7.57 7.16
CA PHE A 561 -23.04 8.70 7.57
C PHE A 561 -22.68 9.33 8.92
N GLN A 562 -21.69 8.83 9.64
CA GLN A 562 -21.12 9.53 10.79
C GLN A 562 -19.94 10.37 10.31
N GLU A 563 -19.92 11.68 10.58
CA GLU A 563 -18.82 12.56 10.16
C GLU A 563 -17.60 12.42 11.09
N ASP A 564 -17.83 12.19 12.39
CA ASP A 564 -16.77 12.09 13.38
C ASP A 564 -16.20 10.65 13.41
N ASN A 565 -14.90 10.50 13.15
CA ASN A 565 -14.12 9.24 13.17
C ASN A 565 -14.42 8.19 12.08
N TYR A 566 -15.16 8.53 11.02
CA TYR A 566 -15.48 7.59 9.93
C TYR A 566 -14.28 6.86 9.34
N GLN A 567 -13.18 7.58 9.07
CA GLN A 567 -11.98 6.98 8.46
C GLN A 567 -11.33 5.94 9.37
N TRP A 568 -11.26 6.19 10.68
CA TRP A 568 -10.76 5.23 11.66
C TRP A 568 -11.58 3.94 11.64
N TYR A 569 -12.90 4.08 11.73
CA TYR A 569 -13.81 2.94 11.64
C TYR A 569 -13.66 2.22 10.29
N GLN A 570 -13.54 2.91 9.16
CA GLN A 570 -13.32 2.25 7.88
C GLN A 570 -12.01 1.45 7.85
N ASN A 571 -10.94 2.01 8.41
CA ASN A 571 -9.61 1.38 8.42
C ASN A 571 -9.57 0.15 9.32
N GLN A 572 -10.15 0.24 10.51
CA GLN A 572 -10.23 -0.87 11.46
C GLN A 572 -11.16 -1.98 10.97
N ASN A 573 -12.13 -1.66 10.11
CA ASN A 573 -13.14 -2.64 9.66
C ASN A 573 -12.94 -3.12 8.23
N ARG A 574 -11.72 -2.97 7.70
CA ARG A 574 -11.40 -3.54 6.39
C ARG A 574 -11.43 -5.05 6.50
N THR A 575 -12.37 -5.64 5.77
CA THR A 575 -12.37 -7.07 5.46
C THR A 575 -11.13 -7.36 4.62
N ILE A 576 -10.23 -8.19 5.12
CA ILE A 576 -9.01 -8.58 4.42
C ILE A 576 -9.04 -10.09 4.22
N SER A 577 -9.05 -10.51 2.96
CA SER A 577 -8.88 -11.90 2.56
C SER A 577 -7.90 -11.99 1.40
N SER A 578 -7.18 -13.09 1.35
CA SER A 578 -6.18 -13.39 0.32
C SER A 578 -6.71 -14.29 -0.79
N ASP A 579 -8.02 -14.51 -0.84
CA ASP A 579 -8.68 -15.27 -1.89
C ASP A 579 -8.60 -14.59 -3.25
N GLY A 580 -8.74 -15.36 -4.34
CA GLY A 580 -8.62 -14.85 -5.71
C GLY A 580 -9.58 -13.72 -6.07
N LEU A 581 -10.87 -13.93 -5.85
CA LEU A 581 -11.90 -12.92 -6.08
C LEU A 581 -11.79 -11.75 -5.11
N PHE A 582 -11.44 -12.00 -3.85
CA PHE A 582 -11.35 -10.95 -2.83
C PHE A 582 -10.11 -10.06 -3.03
N THR A 583 -8.96 -10.64 -3.35
CA THR A 583 -7.77 -9.91 -3.80
C THR A 583 -8.09 -9.00 -4.99
N PHE A 584 -8.91 -9.51 -5.92
CA PHE A 584 -9.34 -8.72 -7.08
C PHE A 584 -10.34 -7.62 -6.72
N ASN A 585 -11.16 -7.81 -5.68
CA ASN A 585 -12.01 -6.76 -5.11
C ASN A 585 -11.17 -5.66 -4.47
N HIS A 586 -10.20 -6.05 -3.65
CA HIS A 586 -9.30 -5.13 -2.97
C HIS A 586 -8.48 -4.29 -3.96
N TYR A 587 -8.14 -4.86 -5.12
CA TYR A 587 -7.53 -4.13 -6.23
C TYR A 587 -8.40 -2.96 -6.75
N PHE A 588 -9.73 -3.07 -6.67
CA PHE A 588 -10.63 -1.96 -6.95
C PHE A 588 -10.76 -1.04 -5.74
N GLU A 589 -11.11 -1.58 -4.57
CA GLU A 589 -11.37 -0.82 -3.33
C GLU A 589 -10.22 0.10 -2.94
N GLU A 590 -8.98 -0.37 -3.02
CA GLU A 590 -7.77 0.40 -2.71
C GLU A 590 -7.23 1.22 -3.90
N TYR A 591 -8.03 1.44 -4.94
CA TYR A 591 -7.67 2.26 -6.09
C TYR A 591 -6.44 1.77 -6.88
N ILE A 592 -6.01 0.52 -6.67
CA ILE A 592 -4.83 -0.07 -7.32
C ILE A 592 -5.03 -0.16 -8.84
N TYR A 593 -6.28 -0.20 -9.30
CA TYR A 593 -6.63 -0.14 -10.72
C TYR A 593 -6.07 1.07 -11.49
N PHE A 594 -5.75 2.17 -10.81
CA PHE A 594 -5.08 3.30 -11.45
C PHE A 594 -3.69 2.96 -12.00
N ILE A 595 -3.01 1.94 -11.46
CA ILE A 595 -1.66 1.54 -11.88
C ILE A 595 -1.67 0.93 -13.29
N PRO A 596 -2.41 -0.16 -13.58
CA PRO A 596 -2.53 -0.67 -14.94
C PRO A 596 -3.26 0.30 -15.86
N LEU A 597 -4.23 1.06 -15.38
CA LEU A 597 -4.83 2.14 -16.17
C LEU A 597 -3.75 3.10 -16.67
N SER A 598 -2.95 3.67 -15.78
CA SER A 598 -1.85 4.57 -16.10
C SER A 598 -0.80 3.91 -16.99
N THR A 599 -0.50 2.64 -16.74
CA THR A 599 0.46 1.86 -17.54
C THR A 599 -0.05 1.68 -18.97
N PHE A 600 -1.30 1.27 -19.16
CA PHE A 600 -1.91 1.09 -20.47
C PHE A 600 -2.04 2.41 -21.22
N LEU A 601 -2.43 3.49 -20.53
CA LEU A 601 -2.45 4.84 -21.10
C LEU A 601 -1.05 5.31 -21.50
N PHE A 602 -0.02 5.05 -20.69
CA PHE A 602 1.35 5.42 -21.05
C PHE A 602 1.86 4.63 -22.27
N LEU A 603 1.53 3.34 -22.35
CA LEU A 603 1.95 2.49 -23.45
C LEU A 603 1.27 2.82 -24.77
N LEU A 604 -0.05 2.95 -24.73
CA LEU A 604 -0.92 2.99 -25.92
C LEU A 604 -1.36 4.42 -26.24
N GLY A 605 -1.40 5.29 -25.23
CA GLY A 605 -1.67 6.72 -25.34
C GLY A 605 -0.53 7.56 -25.95
N GLY A 606 0.53 6.93 -26.47
CA GLY A 606 1.52 7.66 -27.28
C GLY A 606 0.90 8.26 -28.56
N GLY A 607 -0.21 7.71 -29.05
CA GLY A 607 -0.96 8.24 -30.19
C GLY A 607 -0.06 8.66 -31.36
N PHE A 608 -0.44 9.73 -32.05
CA PHE A 608 0.36 10.36 -33.10
C PHE A 608 1.66 11.00 -32.62
N ALA A 609 1.74 11.47 -31.37
CA ALA A 609 2.97 12.05 -30.84
C ALA A 609 4.13 11.07 -30.83
N SER A 610 3.86 9.77 -30.63
CA SER A 610 4.89 8.73 -30.72
C SER A 610 5.54 8.63 -32.11
N GLU A 611 4.87 9.10 -33.16
CA GLU A 611 5.35 9.08 -34.56
C GLU A 611 5.83 10.43 -35.07
N ARG A 612 5.49 11.52 -34.35
CA ARG A 612 5.99 12.88 -34.61
C ARG A 612 7.27 13.19 -33.84
N GLY A 613 7.71 12.28 -32.95
CA GLY A 613 8.93 12.42 -32.15
C GLY A 613 10.23 12.28 -32.95
N LYS A 614 11.30 11.84 -32.29
CA LYS A 614 12.68 11.79 -32.84
C LYS A 614 12.83 11.04 -34.17
N LYS A 615 11.94 10.09 -34.46
CA LYS A 615 11.88 9.37 -35.75
C LYS A 615 10.53 9.70 -36.39
N PRO A 616 10.46 10.68 -37.32
CA PRO A 616 9.20 11.19 -37.87
C PRO A 616 8.57 10.20 -38.86
N THR A 617 8.18 9.02 -38.39
CA THR A 617 7.52 8.01 -39.23
C THR A 617 6.17 8.49 -39.76
N PHE A 618 5.58 9.49 -39.10
CA PHE A 618 4.34 10.10 -39.57
C PHE A 618 4.48 10.76 -40.94
N ASN A 619 5.61 11.44 -41.21
CA ASN A 619 5.85 12.07 -42.52
C ASN A 619 6.01 11.01 -43.62
N PHE A 620 6.61 9.87 -43.29
CA PHE A 620 6.70 8.73 -44.20
C PHE A 620 5.31 8.14 -44.51
N LEU A 621 4.45 7.99 -43.50
CA LEU A 621 3.07 7.52 -43.69
C LEU A 621 2.23 8.51 -44.51
N LYS A 622 2.46 9.81 -44.35
CA LYS A 622 1.84 10.85 -45.20
C LYS A 622 2.26 10.78 -46.67
N GLY A 623 3.46 10.27 -46.96
CA GLY A 623 3.92 10.05 -48.34
C GLY A 623 3.24 8.87 -49.04
N GLN A 624 2.50 8.03 -48.32
CA GLN A 624 1.74 6.92 -48.89
C GLN A 624 0.33 7.39 -49.29
N PRO A 625 -0.36 6.70 -50.23
CA PRO A 625 -1.73 7.03 -50.64
C PRO A 625 -2.76 6.62 -49.57
N ILE A 626 -2.55 7.04 -48.33
CA ILE A 626 -3.35 6.75 -47.14
C ILE A 626 -3.83 8.08 -46.57
N LYS A 627 -5.14 8.28 -46.55
CA LYS A 627 -5.75 9.47 -45.93
C LYS A 627 -5.49 9.45 -44.41
N THR A 628 -5.13 10.60 -43.82
CA THR A 628 -4.84 10.72 -42.37
C THR A 628 -5.99 10.27 -41.48
N ASN A 629 -7.23 10.44 -41.91
CA ASN A 629 -8.43 10.03 -41.17
C ASN A 629 -8.53 8.51 -41.01
N LYS A 630 -8.14 7.75 -42.04
CA LYS A 630 -8.01 6.29 -41.97
C LYS A 630 -6.88 5.89 -41.02
N LEU A 631 -5.79 6.66 -41.01
CA LEU A 631 -4.66 6.47 -40.10
C LEU A 631 -5.10 6.71 -38.64
N PHE A 632 -5.85 7.78 -38.39
CA PHE A 632 -6.42 8.10 -37.07
C PHE A 632 -7.34 6.98 -36.59
N LEU A 633 -8.32 6.59 -37.41
CA LEU A 633 -9.29 5.57 -37.04
C LEU A 633 -8.63 4.22 -36.77
N GLY A 634 -7.70 3.78 -37.64
CA GLY A 634 -7.01 2.51 -37.43
C GLY A 634 -6.13 2.53 -36.19
N LYS A 635 -5.57 3.69 -35.83
CA LYS A 635 -4.79 3.84 -34.60
C LYS A 635 -5.65 3.79 -33.35
N VAL A 636 -6.75 4.55 -33.31
CA VAL A 636 -7.73 4.51 -32.23
C VAL A 636 -8.25 3.09 -32.03
N LEU A 637 -8.74 2.44 -33.08
CA LEU A 637 -9.30 1.09 -32.98
C LEU A 637 -8.26 0.04 -32.58
N SER A 638 -7.03 0.13 -33.09
CA SER A 638 -5.93 -0.75 -32.65
C SER A 638 -5.56 -0.51 -31.19
N GLY A 639 -5.56 0.74 -30.72
CA GLY A 639 -5.30 1.10 -29.33
C GLY A 639 -6.37 0.57 -28.38
N ILE A 640 -7.65 0.81 -28.71
CA ILE A 640 -8.82 0.29 -28.00
C ILE A 640 -8.74 -1.23 -27.89
N SER A 641 -8.61 -1.92 -29.03
CA SER A 641 -8.60 -3.39 -29.05
C SER A 641 -7.42 -3.94 -28.25
N THR A 642 -6.25 -3.28 -28.30
CA THR A 642 -5.06 -3.72 -27.57
C THR A 642 -5.26 -3.53 -26.07
N VAL A 643 -5.81 -2.39 -25.64
CA VAL A 643 -6.15 -2.17 -24.23
C VAL A 643 -7.13 -3.21 -23.74
N VAL A 644 -8.23 -3.44 -24.46
CA VAL A 644 -9.26 -4.40 -24.03
C VAL A 644 -8.63 -5.77 -23.82
N LEU A 645 -7.87 -6.26 -24.79
CA LEU A 645 -7.12 -7.51 -24.66
C LEU A 645 -6.17 -7.47 -23.47
N CYS A 646 -5.46 -6.36 -23.26
CA CYS A 646 -4.51 -6.24 -22.17
C CYS A 646 -5.16 -6.28 -20.79
N CYS A 647 -6.32 -5.64 -20.61
CA CYS A 647 -7.05 -5.64 -19.35
C CYS A 647 -7.64 -7.03 -19.07
N VAL A 648 -8.22 -7.69 -20.09
CA VAL A 648 -8.70 -9.08 -19.94
C VAL A 648 -7.58 -10.00 -19.49
N VAL A 649 -6.43 -9.97 -20.17
CA VAL A 649 -5.28 -10.80 -19.78
C VAL A 649 -4.79 -10.44 -18.37
N PHE A 650 -4.73 -9.15 -18.03
CA PHE A 650 -4.30 -8.71 -16.70
C PHE A 650 -5.24 -9.22 -15.60
N PHE A 651 -6.56 -9.06 -15.74
CA PHE A 651 -7.54 -9.53 -14.76
C PHE A 651 -7.53 -11.06 -14.62
N LEU A 652 -7.41 -11.79 -15.74
CA LEU A 652 -7.24 -13.25 -15.70
C LEU A 652 -5.97 -13.64 -14.94
N VAL A 653 -4.85 -12.92 -15.12
CA VAL A 653 -3.60 -13.20 -14.40
C VAL A 653 -3.73 -12.90 -12.91
N VAL A 654 -4.41 -11.82 -12.52
CA VAL A 654 -4.67 -11.50 -11.09
C VAL A 654 -5.43 -12.65 -10.44
N VAL A 655 -6.58 -13.04 -11.01
CA VAL A 655 -7.43 -14.10 -10.47
C VAL A 655 -6.69 -15.44 -10.46
N LEU A 656 -6.03 -15.82 -11.57
CA LEU A 656 -5.30 -17.09 -11.65
C LEU A 656 -4.14 -17.16 -10.65
N PHE A 657 -3.37 -16.08 -10.51
CA PHE A 657 -2.23 -16.06 -9.59
C PHE A 657 -2.67 -16.26 -8.15
N SER A 658 -3.66 -15.48 -7.71
CA SER A 658 -4.21 -15.60 -6.36
C SER A 658 -4.91 -16.95 -6.11
N THR A 659 -5.60 -17.49 -7.12
CA THR A 659 -6.23 -18.83 -7.03
C THR A 659 -5.21 -19.96 -6.91
N ILE A 660 -4.04 -19.83 -7.57
CA ILE A 660 -2.96 -20.84 -7.45
C ILE A 660 -2.32 -20.79 -6.08
N ALA A 661 -2.24 -19.59 -5.48
CA ALA A 661 -1.53 -19.39 -4.23
C ALA A 661 -2.40 -19.71 -3.00
N ASN A 662 -3.71 -19.42 -3.04
CA ASN A 662 -4.69 -19.80 -2.03
C ASN A 662 -5.90 -20.52 -2.69
N GLN A 663 -7.08 -19.89 -2.65
CA GLN A 663 -8.33 -20.41 -3.23
C GLN A 663 -8.95 -19.38 -4.19
N PHE A 664 -9.89 -19.83 -5.02
CA PHE A 664 -10.58 -18.95 -5.98
C PHE A 664 -11.39 -17.86 -5.26
N GLY A 665 -11.99 -18.19 -4.12
CA GLY A 665 -12.88 -17.34 -3.34
C GLY A 665 -14.35 -17.54 -3.69
N ASP A 666 -15.22 -17.05 -2.79
CA ASP A 666 -16.67 -17.25 -2.88
C ASP A 666 -17.36 -16.21 -3.78
N TRP A 667 -17.92 -16.64 -4.90
CA TRP A 667 -18.61 -15.76 -5.86
C TRP A 667 -19.83 -15.05 -5.25
N ASN A 668 -20.50 -15.72 -4.30
CA ASN A 668 -21.72 -15.25 -3.64
C ASN A 668 -21.43 -14.44 -2.36
N TYR A 669 -20.17 -14.12 -2.08
CA TYR A 669 -19.83 -13.30 -0.92
C TYR A 669 -20.63 -11.97 -0.94
N PRO A 670 -21.36 -11.63 0.14
CA PRO A 670 -22.23 -10.45 0.16
C PRO A 670 -21.41 -9.16 0.26
N ILE A 671 -21.52 -8.29 -0.74
CA ILE A 671 -20.92 -6.95 -0.76
C ILE A 671 -22.00 -5.90 -0.53
N LEU A 672 -21.77 -5.03 0.44
CA LEU A 672 -22.71 -3.97 0.82
C LEU A 672 -22.86 -2.95 -0.31
N ARG A 673 -24.10 -2.61 -0.65
CA ARG A 673 -24.46 -1.55 -1.59
C ARG A 673 -25.41 -0.56 -0.91
N TYR A 674 -25.05 0.72 -0.98
CA TYR A 674 -25.80 1.82 -0.41
C TYR A 674 -26.85 2.32 -1.41
N ASP A 675 -28.06 2.56 -0.91
CA ASP A 675 -29.15 3.14 -1.68
C ASP A 675 -29.43 4.58 -1.22
N SER A 676 -29.52 5.49 -2.18
CA SER A 676 -29.87 6.89 -1.92
C SER A 676 -31.31 7.02 -1.44
N GLU A 677 -31.59 8.02 -0.62
CA GLU A 677 -32.93 8.33 -0.08
C GLU A 677 -34.07 8.30 -1.14
N PRO A 678 -33.95 8.87 -2.35
CA PRO A 678 -34.99 8.78 -3.39
C PRO A 678 -35.29 7.36 -3.91
N VAL A 679 -34.40 6.40 -3.67
CA VAL A 679 -34.60 4.97 -4.02
C VAL A 679 -35.31 4.26 -2.88
N VAL A 680 -34.91 4.57 -1.65
CA VAL A 680 -35.48 4.01 -0.41
C VAL A 680 -36.95 4.42 -0.27
N CYS A 681 -37.28 5.67 -0.58
CA CYS A 681 -38.65 6.20 -0.50
C CYS A 681 -39.60 5.69 -1.61
N GLN A 682 -39.19 4.72 -2.43
CA GLN A 682 -40.06 4.14 -3.47
C GLN A 682 -40.86 2.96 -2.90
N ASP A 683 -42.15 2.88 -3.24
CA ASP A 683 -43.06 1.83 -2.75
C ASP A 683 -42.61 0.39 -3.08
N ASN A 684 -41.68 0.22 -4.03
CA ASN A 684 -41.15 -1.07 -4.47
C ASN A 684 -39.70 -1.32 -4.03
N TYR A 685 -39.21 -0.60 -3.02
CA TYR A 685 -37.88 -0.83 -2.47
C TYR A 685 -37.78 -2.24 -1.84
N THR A 686 -36.77 -3.00 -2.22
CA THR A 686 -36.56 -4.39 -1.76
C THR A 686 -35.39 -4.54 -0.80
N GLY A 687 -34.65 -3.45 -0.53
CA GLY A 687 -33.55 -3.48 0.43
C GLY A 687 -34.03 -3.25 1.86
N THR A 688 -33.08 -3.18 2.78
CA THR A 688 -33.34 -2.93 4.19
C THR A 688 -33.34 -1.42 4.43
N GLU A 689 -34.48 -0.88 4.86
CA GLU A 689 -34.62 0.51 5.26
C GLU A 689 -34.21 0.68 6.72
N VAL A 690 -33.34 1.65 6.99
CA VAL A 690 -32.90 2.02 8.33
C VAL A 690 -33.18 3.49 8.57
N PHE A 691 -33.98 3.77 9.59
CA PHE A 691 -34.27 5.13 10.01
C PHE A 691 -33.20 5.63 10.97
N VAL A 692 -32.33 6.54 10.53
CA VAL A 692 -31.29 7.14 11.37
C VAL A 692 -31.45 8.67 11.38
N ALA A 693 -31.78 9.21 12.55
CA ALA A 693 -31.80 10.66 12.81
C ALA A 693 -32.63 11.50 11.80
N GLY A 694 -33.76 10.98 11.34
CA GLY A 694 -34.67 11.73 10.43
C GLY A 694 -34.37 11.56 8.93
N TRP A 695 -33.46 10.67 8.56
CA TRP A 695 -33.14 10.34 7.16
C TRP A 695 -33.52 8.90 6.87
N ASN A 696 -34.28 8.67 5.78
CA ASN A 696 -34.58 7.33 5.29
C ASN A 696 -33.41 6.87 4.42
N ARG A 697 -32.68 5.90 4.93
CA ARG A 697 -31.52 5.31 4.27
C ARG A 697 -31.79 3.84 4.06
N GLY A 698 -31.14 3.27 3.07
CA GLY A 698 -31.28 1.87 2.79
C GLY A 698 -30.02 1.28 2.22
N PHE A 699 -29.95 -0.03 2.34
CA PHE A 699 -28.88 -0.81 1.77
C PHE A 699 -29.41 -2.16 1.28
N HIS A 700 -28.63 -2.80 0.44
CA HIS A 700 -28.83 -4.20 0.11
C HIS A 700 -27.47 -4.85 -0.18
N PHE A 701 -27.42 -6.18 -0.16
CA PHE A 701 -26.22 -6.92 -0.54
C PHE A 701 -26.26 -7.34 -2.00
N VAL A 702 -25.11 -7.25 -2.65
CA VAL A 702 -24.87 -7.79 -3.99
C VAL A 702 -23.74 -8.81 -3.93
N ASN A 703 -23.86 -9.89 -4.68
CA ASN A 703 -22.83 -10.92 -4.73
C ASN A 703 -21.51 -10.33 -5.27
N LEU A 704 -20.40 -10.72 -4.66
CA LEU A 704 -19.04 -10.26 -5.00
C LEU A 704 -18.74 -10.41 -6.48
N GLY A 705 -19.08 -11.53 -7.10
CA GLY A 705 -18.85 -11.73 -8.51
C GLY A 705 -19.61 -10.74 -9.41
N ARG A 706 -20.84 -10.37 -9.04
CA ARG A 706 -21.59 -9.32 -9.74
C ARG A 706 -20.91 -7.97 -9.54
N HIS A 707 -20.53 -7.63 -8.30
CA HIS A 707 -19.79 -6.40 -7.99
C HIS A 707 -18.51 -6.27 -8.84
N LEU A 708 -17.72 -7.34 -8.96
CA LEU A 708 -16.51 -7.37 -9.77
C LEU A 708 -16.78 -7.18 -11.28
N VAL A 709 -17.83 -7.80 -11.82
CA VAL A 709 -18.22 -7.60 -13.23
C VAL A 709 -18.66 -6.16 -13.48
N GLU A 710 -19.40 -5.56 -12.55
CA GLU A 710 -19.81 -4.15 -12.60
C GLU A 710 -18.57 -3.23 -12.59
N SER A 711 -17.63 -3.47 -11.67
CA SER A 711 -16.34 -2.74 -11.59
C SER A 711 -15.47 -2.88 -12.84
N ILE A 712 -15.36 -4.10 -13.40
CA ILE A 712 -14.65 -4.37 -14.66
C ILE A 712 -15.31 -3.61 -15.83
N GLY A 713 -16.63 -3.62 -15.91
CA GLY A 713 -17.39 -2.94 -16.96
C GLY A 713 -17.11 -1.43 -16.97
N LEU A 714 -17.17 -0.81 -15.78
CA LEU A 714 -16.88 0.62 -15.62
C LEU A 714 -15.41 0.93 -15.94
N PHE A 715 -14.48 0.10 -15.47
CA PHE A 715 -13.05 0.22 -15.78
C PHE A 715 -12.77 0.22 -17.29
N PHE A 716 -13.40 -0.69 -18.04
CA PHE A 716 -13.29 -0.72 -19.50
C PHE A 716 -13.78 0.59 -20.12
N SER A 717 -14.98 1.06 -19.74
CA SER A 717 -15.55 2.30 -20.26
C SER A 717 -14.67 3.52 -19.99
N ILE A 718 -14.13 3.64 -18.78
CA ILE A 718 -13.17 4.70 -18.41
C ILE A 718 -11.92 4.60 -19.30
N THR A 719 -11.35 3.40 -19.43
CA THR A 719 -10.11 3.24 -20.18
C THR A 719 -10.29 3.61 -21.66
N LEU A 720 -11.43 3.23 -22.27
CA LEU A 720 -11.79 3.60 -23.64
C LEU A 720 -11.95 5.11 -23.82
N PHE A 721 -12.61 5.76 -22.86
CA PHE A 721 -12.77 7.21 -22.81
C PHE A 721 -11.41 7.91 -22.75
N LEU A 722 -10.52 7.48 -21.84
CA LEU A 722 -9.20 8.07 -21.67
C LEU A 722 -8.29 7.88 -22.89
N ILE A 723 -8.30 6.71 -23.53
CA ILE A 723 -7.59 6.48 -24.80
C ILE A 723 -8.08 7.43 -25.88
N SER A 724 -9.38 7.68 -25.93
CA SER A 724 -9.99 8.55 -26.94
C SER A 724 -9.60 10.01 -26.72
N ILE A 725 -9.61 10.50 -25.47
CA ILE A 725 -9.05 11.81 -25.10
C ILE A 725 -7.59 11.91 -25.53
N ILE A 726 -6.77 10.92 -25.18
CA ILE A 726 -5.34 10.94 -25.50
C ILE A 726 -5.11 10.99 -27.01
N ASN A 727 -5.83 10.20 -27.80
CA ASN A 727 -5.69 10.20 -29.25
C ASN A 727 -6.14 11.52 -29.88
N LEU A 728 -7.19 12.15 -29.34
CA LEU A 728 -7.63 13.48 -29.74
C LEU A 728 -6.54 14.53 -29.44
N LEU A 729 -6.04 14.57 -28.20
CA LEU A 729 -4.95 15.48 -27.79
C LEU A 729 -3.67 15.26 -28.60
N ALA A 730 -3.38 14.02 -29.00
CA ALA A 730 -2.23 13.69 -29.84
C ALA A 730 -2.29 14.28 -31.25
N LEU A 731 -3.46 14.76 -31.70
CA LEU A 731 -3.57 15.52 -32.94
C LEU A 731 -2.98 16.93 -32.78
N ALA A 732 -3.17 17.56 -31.63
CA ALA A 732 -2.69 18.92 -31.35
C ALA A 732 -1.25 18.94 -30.80
N ILE A 733 -0.91 18.01 -29.90
CA ILE A 733 0.35 18.04 -29.15
C ILE A 733 1.38 17.10 -29.79
N LYS A 734 2.61 17.59 -30.01
CA LYS A 734 3.70 16.82 -30.62
C LYS A 734 4.48 15.96 -29.62
N SER A 735 4.50 16.33 -28.34
CA SER A 735 5.27 15.64 -27.31
C SER A 735 4.42 14.57 -26.61
N LYS A 736 4.96 13.34 -26.51
CA LYS A 736 4.29 12.23 -25.79
C LYS A 736 4.05 12.58 -24.31
N THR A 737 5.04 13.21 -23.68
CA THR A 737 4.95 13.61 -22.27
C THR A 737 3.88 14.68 -22.07
N GLY A 738 3.79 15.68 -22.95
CA GLY A 738 2.80 16.75 -22.85
C GLY A 738 1.36 16.23 -22.92
N ILE A 739 1.10 15.23 -23.78
CA ILE A 739 -0.24 14.61 -23.87
C ILE A 739 -0.58 13.89 -22.56
N PHE A 740 0.35 13.11 -22.03
CA PHE A 740 0.11 12.36 -20.79
C PHE A 740 -0.12 13.30 -19.61
N THR A 741 0.73 14.32 -19.43
CA THR A 741 0.57 15.34 -18.38
C THR A 741 -0.76 16.09 -18.51
N LEU A 742 -1.13 16.51 -19.72
CA LEU A 742 -2.41 17.20 -19.93
C LEU A 742 -3.60 16.29 -19.67
N THR A 743 -3.51 15.02 -20.07
CA THR A 743 -4.57 14.03 -19.80
C THR A 743 -4.75 13.84 -18.30
N LEU A 744 -3.66 13.64 -17.54
CA LEU A 744 -3.73 13.54 -16.09
C LEU A 744 -4.33 14.81 -15.46
N GLY A 745 -3.90 16.00 -15.90
CA GLY A 745 -4.43 17.28 -15.42
C GLY A 745 -5.92 17.44 -15.68
N ILE A 746 -6.41 17.07 -16.88
CA ILE A 746 -7.83 17.11 -17.21
C ILE A 746 -8.63 16.14 -16.34
N ASN A 747 -8.11 14.96 -16.06
CA ASN A 747 -8.81 13.97 -15.23
C ASN A 747 -8.85 14.36 -13.75
N ALA A 748 -7.73 14.80 -13.19
CA ALA A 748 -7.66 15.26 -11.80
C ALA A 748 -8.53 16.51 -11.60
N GLY A 749 -8.40 17.51 -12.48
CA GLY A 749 -9.22 18.73 -12.43
C GLY A 749 -10.70 18.44 -12.70
N GLY A 750 -11.01 17.56 -13.65
CA GLY A 750 -12.38 17.13 -13.94
C GLY A 750 -13.03 16.38 -12.79
N TYR A 751 -12.28 15.51 -12.10
CA TYR A 751 -12.75 14.81 -10.91
C TYR A 751 -13.03 15.78 -9.76
N ALA A 752 -12.09 16.68 -9.46
CA ALA A 752 -12.28 17.72 -8.44
C ALA A 752 -13.51 18.58 -8.73
N LEU A 753 -13.67 19.06 -9.98
CA LEU A 753 -14.83 19.84 -10.40
C LEU A 753 -16.14 19.04 -10.29
N SER A 754 -16.11 17.73 -10.54
CA SER A 754 -17.31 16.88 -10.50
C SER A 754 -17.94 16.79 -9.12
N GLN A 755 -17.14 16.90 -8.06
CA GLN A 755 -17.62 16.89 -6.68
C GLN A 755 -18.49 18.12 -6.36
N PHE A 756 -18.30 19.23 -7.08
CA PHE A 756 -19.05 20.48 -6.87
C PHE A 756 -20.35 20.58 -7.70
N LEU A 757 -20.65 19.60 -8.56
CA LEU A 757 -21.78 19.67 -9.50
C LEU A 757 -23.14 19.24 -8.89
N GLY A 758 -23.15 18.74 -7.65
CA GLY A 758 -24.35 18.32 -6.92
C GLY A 758 -25.27 17.40 -7.75
N SER A 759 -26.51 17.82 -7.98
CA SER A 759 -27.51 17.04 -8.73
C SER A 759 -27.14 16.75 -10.20
N THR A 760 -26.20 17.51 -10.79
CA THR A 760 -25.74 17.31 -12.17
C THR A 760 -24.46 16.48 -12.27
N ALA A 761 -23.90 16.02 -11.14
CA ALA A 761 -22.64 15.27 -11.11
C ALA A 761 -22.68 13.99 -11.97
N HIS A 762 -23.84 13.32 -12.11
CA HIS A 762 -24.03 12.15 -12.96
C HIS A 762 -23.71 12.36 -14.45
N LEU A 763 -23.69 13.61 -14.93
CA LEU A 763 -23.33 13.98 -16.32
C LEU A 763 -21.82 14.19 -16.51
N SER A 764 -21.05 14.27 -15.42
CA SER A 764 -19.60 14.40 -15.51
C SER A 764 -18.98 13.02 -15.75
N PRO A 765 -18.18 12.81 -16.81
CA PRO A 765 -17.47 11.54 -16.99
C PRO A 765 -16.43 11.28 -15.92
N PHE A 766 -16.01 12.32 -15.19
CA PHE A 766 -14.91 12.23 -14.24
C PHE A 766 -15.34 11.70 -12.88
N ILE A 767 -16.62 11.84 -12.49
CA ILE A 767 -17.11 11.26 -11.22
C ILE A 767 -16.93 9.73 -11.20
N TYR A 768 -17.05 9.13 -12.38
CA TYR A 768 -16.89 7.69 -12.60
C TYR A 768 -15.44 7.21 -12.51
N LEU A 769 -14.44 8.10 -12.39
CA LEU A 769 -13.05 7.69 -12.16
C LEU A 769 -12.87 6.95 -10.82
N ASN A 770 -13.77 7.18 -9.85
CA ASN A 770 -13.80 6.46 -8.59
C ASN A 770 -14.75 5.25 -8.71
N ILE A 771 -14.21 4.13 -9.19
CA ILE A 771 -14.99 2.91 -9.46
C ILE A 771 -15.65 2.36 -8.19
N PRO A 772 -14.92 2.16 -7.07
CA PRO A 772 -15.50 1.55 -5.87
C PRO A 772 -16.70 2.32 -5.34
N LYS A 773 -16.60 3.65 -5.23
CA LYS A 773 -17.68 4.50 -4.69
C LYS A 773 -18.90 4.60 -5.59
N VAL A 774 -18.72 4.44 -6.90
CA VAL A 774 -19.85 4.40 -7.84
C VAL A 774 -20.55 3.05 -7.79
N VAL A 775 -19.79 1.96 -7.79
CA VAL A 775 -20.36 0.60 -7.81
C VAL A 775 -21.01 0.25 -6.47
N SER A 776 -20.42 0.70 -5.35
CA SER A 776 -21.02 0.54 -4.01
C SER A 776 -22.25 1.42 -3.77
N GLY A 777 -22.53 2.41 -4.64
CA GLY A 777 -23.62 3.37 -4.43
C GLY A 777 -23.31 4.47 -3.39
N GLU A 778 -22.09 4.51 -2.84
CA GLU A 778 -21.67 5.53 -1.88
C GLU A 778 -21.81 6.94 -2.48
N PHE A 779 -21.36 7.18 -3.72
CA PHE A 779 -21.53 8.49 -4.36
C PHE A 779 -22.98 8.84 -4.68
N ALA A 780 -23.81 7.86 -5.02
CA ALA A 780 -25.24 8.10 -5.21
C ALA A 780 -25.89 8.58 -3.91
N THR A 781 -25.45 7.99 -2.79
CA THR A 781 -25.99 8.28 -1.46
C THR A 781 -25.46 9.60 -0.91
N LEU A 782 -24.14 9.83 -0.94
CA LEU A 782 -23.50 11.06 -0.44
C LEU A 782 -23.95 12.32 -1.20
N MET A 783 -24.19 12.21 -2.52
CA MET A 783 -24.68 13.34 -3.33
C MET A 783 -26.20 13.41 -3.44
N ASN A 784 -26.91 12.49 -2.78
CA ASN A 784 -28.35 12.29 -2.90
C ASN A 784 -28.84 12.26 -4.36
N ASN A 785 -28.16 11.49 -5.21
CA ASN A 785 -28.37 11.44 -6.64
C ASN A 785 -28.36 10.00 -7.18
N PRO A 786 -29.52 9.32 -7.28
CA PRO A 786 -29.61 7.93 -7.75
C PRO A 786 -29.18 7.73 -9.21
N LYS A 787 -29.05 8.83 -9.97
CA LYS A 787 -28.57 8.77 -11.35
C LYS A 787 -27.06 8.54 -11.44
N ILE A 788 -26.31 8.68 -10.35
CA ILE A 788 -24.90 8.27 -10.31
C ILE A 788 -24.87 6.76 -10.09
N ASN A 789 -24.95 6.00 -11.18
CA ASN A 789 -24.93 4.54 -11.13
C ASN A 789 -24.10 3.96 -12.27
N LEU A 790 -23.90 2.65 -12.23
CA LEU A 790 -23.09 1.94 -13.21
C LEU A 790 -23.59 2.15 -14.66
N TRP A 791 -24.90 2.06 -14.87
CA TRP A 791 -25.50 2.11 -16.21
C TRP A 791 -25.34 3.49 -16.83
N THR A 792 -25.65 4.55 -16.08
CA THR A 792 -25.48 5.93 -16.53
C THR A 792 -24.00 6.23 -16.81
N GLY A 793 -23.09 5.77 -15.95
CA GLY A 793 -21.64 5.89 -16.15
C GLY A 793 -21.16 5.24 -17.44
N ASN A 794 -21.51 3.97 -17.66
CA ASN A 794 -21.13 3.25 -18.87
C ASN A 794 -21.70 3.89 -20.14
N VAL A 795 -22.98 4.25 -20.15
CA VAL A 795 -23.62 4.89 -21.31
C VAL A 795 -22.98 6.25 -21.61
N LEU A 796 -22.77 7.08 -20.59
CA LEU A 796 -22.13 8.39 -20.73
C LEU A 796 -20.71 8.26 -21.28
N LEU A 797 -19.88 7.42 -20.67
CA LEU A 797 -18.48 7.24 -21.06
C LEU A 797 -18.34 6.69 -22.49
N LEU A 798 -19.17 5.71 -22.88
CA LEU A 798 -19.16 5.16 -24.24
C LEU A 798 -19.67 6.18 -25.27
N THR A 799 -20.70 6.97 -24.93
CA THR A 799 -21.21 8.02 -25.80
C THR A 799 -20.17 9.12 -26.02
N LEU A 800 -19.50 9.57 -24.96
CA LEU A 800 -18.41 10.54 -25.05
C LEU A 800 -17.20 9.97 -25.79
N THR A 801 -16.87 8.69 -25.60
CA THR A 801 -15.85 7.99 -26.38
C THR A 801 -16.16 8.07 -27.87
N ALA A 802 -17.38 7.72 -28.29
CA ALA A 802 -17.81 7.81 -29.69
C ALA A 802 -17.74 9.25 -30.22
N ALA A 803 -18.21 10.23 -29.44
CA ALA A 803 -18.16 11.65 -29.81
C ALA A 803 -16.72 12.13 -30.02
N LEU A 804 -15.79 11.82 -29.10
CA LEU A 804 -14.37 12.18 -29.21
C LEU A 804 -13.71 11.56 -30.45
N VAL A 805 -14.06 10.32 -30.79
CA VAL A 805 -13.55 9.65 -32.00
C VAL A 805 -14.09 10.32 -33.26
N ILE A 806 -15.37 10.69 -33.30
CA ILE A 806 -15.98 11.42 -34.42
C ILE A 806 -15.32 12.80 -34.60
N VAL A 807 -15.13 13.54 -33.51
CA VAL A 807 -14.46 14.86 -33.53
C VAL A 807 -13.01 14.71 -34.02
N GLY A 808 -12.25 13.76 -33.48
CA GLY A 808 -10.88 13.50 -33.92
C GLY A 808 -10.78 13.08 -35.38
N TYR A 809 -11.75 12.29 -35.88
CA TYR A 809 -11.86 11.95 -37.28
C TYR A 809 -12.07 13.20 -38.15
N ASN A 810 -13.00 14.08 -37.78
CA ASN A 810 -13.28 15.31 -38.53
C ASN A 810 -12.07 16.27 -38.55
N ILE A 811 -11.41 16.47 -37.41
CA ILE A 811 -10.18 17.29 -37.32
C ILE A 811 -9.08 16.71 -38.23
N SER A 812 -8.92 15.38 -38.25
CA SER A 812 -7.93 14.72 -39.10
C SER A 812 -8.21 14.88 -40.60
N VAL A 813 -9.49 14.96 -40.99
CA VAL A 813 -9.90 15.23 -42.38
C VAL A 813 -9.55 16.66 -42.79
N GLN A 814 -9.82 17.64 -41.92
CA GLN A 814 -9.48 19.05 -42.18
C GLN A 814 -7.98 19.26 -42.32
N SER A 815 -7.17 18.57 -41.51
CA SER A 815 -5.70 18.62 -41.59
C SER A 815 -5.09 18.09 -42.90
N ASN A 816 -5.87 17.47 -43.80
CA ASN A 816 -5.40 17.10 -45.15
C ASN A 816 -5.58 18.19 -46.20
N LYS A 817 -6.38 19.22 -45.93
CA LYS A 817 -6.68 20.28 -46.90
C LYS A 817 -5.64 21.40 -46.93
N GLY A 818 -4.80 21.48 -45.89
CA GLY A 818 -3.64 22.38 -45.81
C GLY A 818 -2.36 21.58 -45.69
#